data_AF-A0A9W8N1N6-F1
#
_entry.id   AF-A0A9W8N1N6-F1
#
_cell.length_a   1.000
_cell.length_b   1.000
_cell.length_c   1.000
_cell.angle_alpha   90.00
_cell.angle_beta   90.00
_cell.angle_gamma   90.00
#
_symmetry.space_group_name_H-M   'P 1'
#
loop_
_entity.id
_entity.type
_entity.pdbx_description
1 polymer ?
#
loop_
_entity_poly.entity_id
_entity_poly.type
_entity_poly.pdbx_seq_one_letter_code
_entity_poly.pdbx_strand_id
1 'polypeptide(L)'
;MSILQGWHRGERLVRHKLGYDKIPSTAYLYTSIQGDMPEQHSTFYSTRLPFLPVCTLGPDGRPWGSILAGKDGALAFISHPRYNTLMMEAKLWDGEPFLQNVKTHEEDVMLIAGIGVELSTRRRNKFAGYITKLKVEGGFANIELFVNEAIGNCPKYITLRELTPHPNTSPVVVNDKKDLSREERLSEEAIQLIHESDTVFFGTTYAASKQEEQVHPSHVGMNHRGGRPGFIRVKPSDGRTVILPDYSGNRIMTSLGNVEATPLASLTFISFVTGDILYLTGKARNVYGDEARSIMPLQETFTEVFVTGYVYIRDAFPARQRPGYTIQPSPYSPPIRLLAEENPQSKIFSTSEQPKALLVSIKIHSPTLATFEWEVPTPVHIRPGQAAILGFMPLLGSRQYQHMAPQKPSAVNDDFIRTWTVSSAHESGEGTRRFALTMREKPSGTVTGALFAIARKLAQLKPDALVDSSVLGLKVDLVGISGNFVLPTPTESASRTPSSLLWIAGGIGITPFLSMLAALSNQESGLTSEVTLLLSTREPLTMLSLLSDSLMSSERAPLKISIHVFTDSPEPTESELPITRHAGHITSSFFDNHKGALITSDTEAFTTMVPPCLKALTASRSAQPPLHAFKRSAFIPKCTTLQHRHYSSQGSSSSIGHSSERFAGKASSQPRSRTGDPTVILSLSVLSGVVGYTIAQRGFREALVDGDPYQTTFGTPQDFELAIAELKDAFSQTDAVSTDADDLHTHGFSSNIYHPGALHSVIVYPESTEDVVKIVKIATKYRMPVVPYSGATSLEGQFRGHEVGGICVDLNRMDKIIQINEKDSDIVCQPAVRWMDINELLREKGIPLFFPIDPGPGATIGGMLSTGCSGTNAVRYGTAKGEWFLNATVVLPSGEVIKTRRRSRKSAAGFDLTKLFIGAEGTLGIVTEVTIRLAPLLPTNVAVVHFPDVRAATEASIEIINQGAGIQCVELIDALSMKATNNYGKSKRKWQEKDSLFFKFQGPTDASLKETAQMAKKISEKHGSSGFALAKNQTEAEEIWTDRKNLYYSGLSLIPGSKGITTDVCVPISKLPDLIYETRKDLDSVGLVSPIIGHVGDGNFHALLLFKNNEEFEIAKGAVGRISRRAIELEGTCTGEHGIGIGKKEFLVEELGEGTVELMRTIKKAVDPLGLFNPGKLYPDRTRQKSE
;
A
#
# COMPACT_ATOMS: atom_id res chain seq x y z
N MET A 1 22.89 31.94 3.54
CA MET A 1 23.63 30.72 3.94
C MET A 1 23.24 29.61 2.98
N SER A 2 24.14 28.66 2.70
CA SER A 2 23.89 27.54 1.78
C SER A 2 23.05 26.43 2.43
N ILE A 3 22.48 25.56 1.59
CA ILE A 3 21.89 24.28 1.99
C ILE A 3 22.96 23.45 2.74
N LEU A 4 22.55 22.70 3.77
CA LEU A 4 23.42 21.81 4.55
C LEU A 4 24.19 20.84 3.64
N GLN A 5 25.53 20.88 3.71
CA GLN A 5 26.40 19.98 2.93
C GLN A 5 26.82 18.76 3.74
N GLY A 6 26.01 17.71 3.69
CA GLY A 6 26.27 16.45 4.38
C GLY A 6 25.73 16.39 5.81
N TRP A 7 26.27 15.46 6.59
CA TRP A 7 25.83 15.13 7.96
C TRP A 7 26.65 15.89 9.00
N HIS A 8 26.01 16.63 9.91
CA HIS A 8 26.73 17.34 10.98
C HIS A 8 27.25 16.36 12.05
N ARG A 9 28.12 16.83 12.97
CA ARG A 9 28.86 15.94 13.91
C ARG A 9 27.99 14.93 14.66
N GLY A 10 26.80 15.34 15.08
CA GLY A 10 25.90 14.52 15.87
C GLY A 10 25.17 13.47 15.03
N GLU A 11 24.68 13.84 13.84
CA GLU A 11 24.08 12.86 12.91
C GLU A 11 25.06 11.75 12.56
N ARG A 12 26.33 12.07 12.28
CA ARG A 12 27.37 11.06 12.04
C ARG A 12 27.55 10.12 13.24
N LEU A 13 27.55 10.66 14.47
CA LEU A 13 27.70 9.86 15.69
C LEU A 13 26.50 8.92 15.89
N VAL A 14 25.27 9.39 15.69
CA VAL A 14 24.06 8.55 15.74
C VAL A 14 24.12 7.46 14.67
N ARG A 15 24.46 7.80 13.43
CA ARG A 15 24.56 6.85 12.32
C ARG A 15 25.60 5.77 12.59
N HIS A 16 26.73 6.12 13.20
CA HIS A 16 27.76 5.17 13.62
C HIS A 16 27.25 4.24 14.73
N LYS A 17 26.72 4.80 15.83
CA LYS A 17 26.16 4.05 16.97
C LYS A 17 25.06 3.05 16.55
N LEU A 18 24.22 3.44 15.61
CA LEU A 18 23.12 2.63 15.08
C LEU A 18 23.48 1.79 13.83
N GLY A 19 24.73 1.83 13.37
CA GLY A 19 25.21 1.05 12.22
C GLY A 19 24.70 1.49 10.84
N TYR A 20 24.03 2.64 10.70
CA TYR A 20 23.49 3.13 9.43
C TYR A 20 24.56 3.47 8.39
N ASP A 21 25.80 3.75 8.79
CA ASP A 21 26.91 3.97 7.85
C ASP A 21 27.27 2.74 7.03
N LYS A 22 26.84 1.54 7.46
CA LYS A 22 26.96 0.29 6.70
C LYS A 22 25.85 0.09 5.66
N ILE A 23 24.94 1.07 5.49
CA ILE A 23 23.79 1.00 4.59
C ILE A 23 23.97 2.05 3.47
N PRO A 24 24.48 1.67 2.28
CA PRO A 24 24.86 2.62 1.22
C PRO A 24 23.72 3.54 0.76
N SER A 25 22.49 3.03 0.71
CA SER A 25 21.29 3.80 0.35
C SER A 25 20.91 4.91 1.34
N THR A 26 21.63 5.04 2.46
CA THR A 26 21.45 6.14 3.43
C THR A 26 22.52 7.22 3.32
N ALA A 27 23.56 7.05 2.51
CA ALA A 27 24.70 7.98 2.46
C ALA A 27 24.27 9.38 2.00
N TYR A 28 23.43 9.44 0.96
CA TYR A 28 23.01 10.68 0.30
C TYR A 28 21.68 11.26 0.80
N LEU A 29 21.05 10.71 1.85
CA LEU A 29 19.71 11.16 2.26
C LEU A 29 19.63 12.62 2.74
N TYR A 30 20.75 13.26 3.06
CA TYR A 30 20.81 14.70 3.34
C TYR A 30 20.46 15.55 2.11
N THR A 31 20.67 15.06 0.88
CA THR A 31 20.29 15.79 -0.35
C THR A 31 18.77 15.91 -0.55
N SER A 32 17.98 15.21 0.28
CA SER A 32 16.52 15.37 0.33
C SER A 32 16.08 16.61 1.13
N ILE A 33 17.02 17.35 1.75
CA ILE A 33 16.77 18.66 2.36
C ILE A 33 16.97 19.73 1.30
N GLN A 34 15.91 20.47 0.99
CA GLN A 34 15.88 21.50 -0.04
C GLN A 34 16.06 22.90 0.57
N GLY A 35 16.65 23.83 -0.20
CA GLY A 35 16.88 25.21 0.25
C GLY A 35 15.64 26.12 0.22
N ASP A 36 14.59 25.64 -0.42
CA ASP A 36 13.29 26.28 -0.58
C ASP A 36 12.17 25.23 -0.42
N MET A 37 10.92 25.67 -0.28
CA MET A 37 9.76 24.79 -0.24
C MET A 37 9.21 24.58 -1.66
N PRO A 38 9.20 23.34 -2.19
CA PRO A 38 8.44 23.03 -3.40
C PRO A 38 6.98 23.48 -3.30
N GLU A 39 6.35 23.74 -4.43
CA GLU A 39 4.93 24.16 -4.52
C GLU A 39 3.99 23.25 -3.72
N GLN A 40 4.24 21.94 -3.69
CA GLN A 40 3.46 20.97 -2.90
C GLN A 40 3.61 21.15 -1.38
N HIS A 41 4.79 21.60 -0.91
CA HIS A 41 5.04 21.93 0.48
C HIS A 41 4.41 23.28 0.83
N SER A 42 4.63 24.31 0.00
CA SER A 42 4.08 25.65 0.26
C SER A 42 2.54 25.61 0.29
N THR A 43 1.90 24.96 -0.70
CA THR A 43 0.45 24.74 -0.77
C THR A 43 -0.09 23.95 0.43
N PHE A 44 0.69 23.01 0.96
CA PHE A 44 0.31 22.25 2.15
C PHE A 44 0.23 23.14 3.40
N TYR A 45 1.23 24.01 3.61
CA TYR A 45 1.20 24.97 4.72
C TYR A 45 0.05 25.97 4.59
N SER A 46 -0.20 26.50 3.37
CA SER A 46 -1.20 27.56 3.17
C SER A 46 -2.66 27.10 3.12
N THR A 47 -2.96 25.81 2.97
CA THR A 47 -4.36 25.35 2.77
C THR A 47 -4.86 24.31 3.77
N ARG A 48 -3.99 23.52 4.42
CA ARG A 48 -4.40 22.29 5.14
C ARG A 48 -4.23 22.30 6.64
N LEU A 49 -3.59 23.33 7.21
CA LEU A 49 -3.20 23.34 8.61
C LEU A 49 -4.08 24.29 9.43
N PRO A 50 -4.74 23.80 10.51
CA PRO A 50 -5.35 24.66 11.54
C PRO A 50 -4.33 25.14 12.58
N PHE A 51 -3.16 24.50 12.65
CA PHE A 51 -2.05 24.83 13.55
C PHE A 51 -0.70 24.38 12.99
N LEU A 52 0.37 24.98 13.52
CA LEU A 52 1.76 24.72 13.19
C LEU A 52 2.59 24.66 14.50
N PRO A 53 3.02 23.48 14.92
CA PRO A 53 4.08 23.31 15.91
C PRO A 53 5.39 23.88 15.39
N VAL A 54 6.03 24.73 16.21
CA VAL A 54 7.35 25.33 15.93
C VAL A 54 8.30 25.16 17.11
N CYS A 55 9.60 25.14 16.82
CA CYS A 55 10.68 25.23 17.80
C CYS A 55 11.36 26.59 17.65
N THR A 56 11.61 27.27 18.76
CA THR A 56 12.47 28.46 18.86
C THR A 56 13.38 28.32 20.08
N LEU A 57 14.33 29.24 20.29
CA LEU A 57 15.23 29.23 21.44
C LEU A 57 14.79 30.26 22.50
N GLY A 58 14.90 29.88 23.76
CA GLY A 58 14.84 30.80 24.89
C GLY A 58 16.15 31.58 25.09
N PRO A 59 16.17 32.57 26.01
CA PRO A 59 17.33 33.44 26.25
C PRO A 59 18.57 32.70 26.75
N ASP A 60 18.37 31.52 27.32
CA ASP A 60 19.38 30.59 27.84
C ASP A 60 19.82 29.53 26.81
N GLY A 61 19.36 29.65 25.56
CA GLY A 61 19.61 28.69 24.49
C GLY A 61 18.81 27.38 24.60
N ARG A 62 17.92 27.22 25.59
CA ARG A 62 17.03 26.05 25.64
C ARG A 62 16.04 26.09 24.48
N PRO A 63 15.86 24.98 23.72
CA PRO A 63 14.77 24.90 22.77
C PRO A 63 13.44 24.88 23.52
N TRP A 64 12.46 25.59 22.98
CA TRP A 64 11.06 25.52 23.40
C TRP A 64 10.21 25.18 22.18
N GLY A 65 9.33 24.20 22.36
CA GLY A 65 8.25 23.92 21.41
C GLY A 65 7.07 24.85 21.68
N SER A 66 6.36 25.24 20.63
CA SER A 66 5.29 26.23 20.63
C SER A 66 4.21 25.86 19.62
N ILE A 67 2.96 26.26 19.86
CA ILE A 67 1.85 25.97 18.95
C ILE A 67 1.30 27.28 18.36
N LEU A 68 1.64 27.56 17.10
CA LEU A 68 1.04 28.65 16.35
C LEU A 68 -0.28 28.17 15.74
N ALA A 69 -1.40 28.82 16.04
CA ALA A 69 -2.71 28.41 15.53
C ALA A 69 -3.47 29.58 14.91
N GLY A 70 -4.30 29.29 13.92
CA GLY A 70 -5.20 30.28 13.34
C GLY A 70 -6.18 30.83 14.38
N LYS A 71 -6.52 32.12 14.25
CA LYS A 71 -7.37 32.91 15.18
C LYS A 71 -8.54 32.15 15.80
N ASP A 72 -9.30 31.47 14.95
CA ASP A 72 -10.52 30.76 15.32
C ASP A 72 -10.39 29.22 15.22
N GLY A 73 -9.18 28.71 15.01
CA GLY A 73 -8.92 27.31 14.62
C GLY A 73 -9.23 27.01 13.14
N ALA A 74 -9.49 28.06 12.34
CA ALA A 74 -9.71 27.95 10.91
C ALA A 74 -8.43 27.50 10.17
N LEU A 75 -8.63 26.89 9.00
CA LEU A 75 -7.54 26.57 8.07
C LEU A 75 -7.02 27.86 7.38
N ALA A 76 -5.87 27.75 6.74
CA ALA A 76 -5.30 28.81 5.88
C ALA A 76 -4.88 30.11 6.59
N PHE A 77 -4.47 30.04 7.87
CA PHE A 77 -3.83 31.15 8.59
C PHE A 77 -2.36 31.42 8.18
N ILE A 78 -1.83 30.62 7.25
CA ILE A 78 -0.47 30.71 6.71
C ILE A 78 -0.58 31.02 5.21
N SER A 79 0.34 31.83 4.70
CA SER A 79 0.52 32.15 3.28
C SER A 79 2.00 32.04 2.90
N HIS A 80 2.29 31.96 1.60
CA HIS A 80 3.66 31.88 1.07
C HIS A 80 3.86 32.90 -0.07
N PRO A 81 4.33 34.13 0.18
CA PRO A 81 4.58 35.09 -0.89
C PRO A 81 5.70 34.63 -1.84
N ARG A 82 6.55 33.69 -1.41
CA ARG A 82 7.63 33.05 -2.17
C ARG A 82 7.84 31.62 -1.68
N TYR A 83 8.47 30.77 -2.50
CA TYR A 83 8.80 29.38 -2.11
C TYR A 83 9.77 29.27 -0.93
N ASN A 84 10.49 30.33 -0.58
CA ASN A 84 11.36 30.40 0.60
C ASN A 84 10.85 31.35 1.69
N THR A 85 9.55 31.68 1.72
CA THR A 85 8.99 32.60 2.71
C THR A 85 7.62 32.13 3.18
N LEU A 86 7.42 32.07 4.50
CA LEU A 86 6.10 31.89 5.11
C LEU A 86 5.69 33.18 5.83
N MET A 87 4.42 33.54 5.69
CA MET A 87 3.76 34.62 6.44
C MET A 87 2.53 34.08 7.14
N MET A 88 2.35 34.36 8.43
CA MET A 88 1.20 33.87 9.20
C MET A 88 0.76 34.83 10.30
N GLU A 89 -0.55 34.87 10.54
CA GLU A 89 -1.18 35.54 11.69
C GLU A 89 -1.61 34.46 12.69
N ALA A 90 -0.87 34.32 13.78
CA ALA A 90 -1.10 33.31 14.81
C ALA A 90 -1.72 33.93 16.07
N LYS A 91 -2.75 33.29 16.63
CA LYS A 91 -3.26 33.59 17.97
C LYS A 91 -2.31 33.00 19.00
N LEU A 92 -1.99 33.79 20.01
CA LEU A 92 -1.19 33.40 21.17
C LEU A 92 -2.02 33.56 22.44
N TRP A 93 -1.57 32.93 23.52
CA TRP A 93 -2.22 32.94 24.84
C TRP A 93 -1.18 33.06 25.94
N ASP A 94 -1.60 33.52 27.12
CA ASP A 94 -0.71 33.61 28.28
C ASP A 94 -0.07 32.25 28.58
N GLY A 95 1.24 32.25 28.83
CA GLY A 95 2.04 31.04 29.02
C GLY A 95 2.64 30.43 27.74
N GLU A 96 2.20 30.80 26.53
CA GLU A 96 2.79 30.30 25.27
C GLU A 96 4.28 30.66 25.15
N PRO A 97 5.22 29.69 25.12
CA PRO A 97 6.66 29.96 25.12
C PRO A 97 7.14 30.90 24.00
N PHE A 98 6.46 30.91 22.85
CA PHE A 98 6.79 31.81 21.73
C PHE A 98 6.75 33.29 22.16
N LEU A 99 5.77 33.71 22.98
CA LEU A 99 5.68 35.08 23.49
C LEU A 99 6.88 35.50 24.33
N GLN A 100 7.53 34.54 24.99
CA GLN A 100 8.66 34.80 25.89
C GLN A 100 9.96 34.91 25.08
N ASN A 101 10.20 33.96 24.18
CA ASN A 101 11.40 33.91 23.34
C ASN A 101 11.52 35.16 22.45
N VAL A 102 10.39 35.63 21.91
CA VAL A 102 10.33 36.82 21.04
C VAL A 102 10.75 38.11 21.74
N LYS A 103 10.37 38.30 23.02
CA LYS A 103 10.70 39.50 23.82
C LYS A 103 12.20 39.66 24.14
N THR A 104 13.04 38.75 23.67
CA THR A 104 14.46 38.66 24.05
C THR A 104 15.42 38.59 22.86
N HIS A 105 14.90 38.67 21.63
CA HIS A 105 15.65 38.61 20.38
C HIS A 105 15.46 39.89 19.53
N GLU A 106 15.45 41.08 20.16
CA GLU A 106 15.18 42.35 19.44
C GLU A 106 16.30 42.78 18.48
N GLU A 107 17.52 42.25 18.63
CA GLU A 107 18.69 42.61 17.78
C GLU A 107 19.30 41.43 16.98
N ASP A 108 18.86 40.19 17.21
CA ASP A 108 19.49 38.97 16.68
C ASP A 108 18.58 38.15 15.72
N VAL A 109 19.21 37.36 14.85
CA VAL A 109 18.49 36.49 13.88
C VAL A 109 17.82 35.31 14.60
N MET A 110 16.54 35.44 14.90
CA MET A 110 15.78 34.42 15.64
C MET A 110 15.52 33.15 14.80
N LEU A 111 16.19 32.06 15.17
CA LEU A 111 16.04 30.73 14.54
C LEU A 111 14.66 30.12 14.80
N ILE A 112 14.08 29.51 13.76
CA ILE A 112 12.79 28.82 13.84
C ILE A 112 12.76 27.55 12.98
N ALA A 113 12.09 26.51 13.47
CA ALA A 113 11.76 25.33 12.67
C ALA A 113 10.34 24.88 12.94
N GLY A 114 9.62 24.43 11.91
CA GLY A 114 8.22 24.01 12.03
C GLY A 114 7.96 22.64 11.44
N ILE A 115 6.88 21.99 11.88
CA ILE A 115 6.39 20.76 11.26
C ILE A 115 4.87 20.81 11.06
N GLY A 116 4.43 21.01 9.83
CA GLY A 116 3.01 20.93 9.51
C GLY A 116 2.55 19.46 9.49
N VAL A 117 1.42 19.16 10.14
CA VAL A 117 0.84 17.81 10.20
C VAL A 117 -0.66 17.86 9.91
N GLU A 118 -1.08 17.39 8.72
CA GLU A 118 -2.49 17.22 8.34
C GLU A 118 -2.98 15.89 8.91
N LEU A 119 -3.48 15.92 10.15
CA LEU A 119 -3.91 14.74 10.91
C LEU A 119 -5.03 13.94 10.23
N SER A 120 -5.79 14.54 9.32
CA SER A 120 -6.86 13.87 8.56
C SER A 120 -6.36 13.04 7.36
N THR A 121 -5.11 13.23 6.93
CA THR A 121 -4.52 12.56 5.74
C THR A 121 -3.21 11.84 6.02
N ARG A 122 -2.66 11.97 7.24
CA ARG A 122 -1.29 11.60 7.63
C ARG A 122 -0.18 12.35 6.87
N ARG A 123 -0.47 13.43 6.15
CA ARG A 123 0.58 14.22 5.46
C ARG A 123 1.35 15.07 6.46
N ARG A 124 2.68 15.13 6.33
CA ARG A 124 3.52 16.05 7.10
C ARG A 124 4.74 16.53 6.32
N ASN A 125 5.07 17.80 6.50
CA ASN A 125 6.27 18.44 5.98
C ASN A 125 6.98 19.18 7.13
N LYS A 126 8.31 19.31 7.07
CA LYS A 126 9.13 20.09 8.01
C LYS A 126 9.77 21.26 7.28
N PHE A 127 9.99 22.36 7.98
CA PHE A 127 10.94 23.41 7.57
C PHE A 127 11.88 23.79 8.72
N ALA A 128 13.03 24.40 8.39
CA ALA A 128 13.82 25.24 9.28
C ALA A 128 14.23 26.54 8.56
N GLY A 129 14.65 27.53 9.35
CA GLY A 129 14.78 28.91 8.89
C GLY A 129 15.00 29.90 10.02
N TYR A 130 14.72 31.16 9.72
CA TYR A 130 14.81 32.27 10.66
C TYR A 130 13.69 33.28 10.42
N ILE A 131 13.25 33.95 11.48
CA ILE A 131 12.23 34.99 11.42
C ILE A 131 12.86 36.25 10.80
N THR A 132 12.19 36.85 9.81
CA THR A 132 12.63 38.08 9.12
C THR A 132 11.85 39.31 9.56
N LYS A 133 10.59 39.16 9.95
CA LYS A 133 9.78 40.21 10.59
C LYS A 133 8.84 39.61 11.61
N LEU A 134 8.61 40.34 12.70
CA LEU A 134 7.71 39.92 13.76
C LEU A 134 7.02 41.12 14.39
N LYS A 135 5.70 41.03 14.55
CA LYS A 135 4.89 42.02 15.26
C LYS A 135 3.89 41.31 16.17
N VAL A 136 3.92 41.59 17.47
CA VAL A 136 3.00 41.00 18.46
C VAL A 136 2.10 42.09 19.01
N GLU A 137 0.81 42.03 18.70
CA GLU A 137 -0.20 43.03 19.11
C GLU A 137 -1.53 42.34 19.43
N GLY A 138 -2.21 42.76 20.50
CA GLY A 138 -3.59 42.32 20.81
C GLY A 138 -3.77 40.81 21.02
N GLY A 139 -2.71 40.07 21.38
CA GLY A 139 -2.74 38.60 21.50
C GLY A 139 -2.46 37.84 20.20
N PHE A 140 -2.09 38.55 19.12
CA PHE A 140 -1.74 37.97 17.82
C PHE A 140 -0.27 38.23 17.48
N ALA A 141 0.38 37.26 16.83
CA ALA A 141 1.69 37.44 16.22
C ALA A 141 1.58 37.36 14.69
N ASN A 142 2.00 38.45 14.04
CA ASN A 142 2.25 38.49 12.61
C ASN A 142 3.71 38.13 12.38
N ILE A 143 3.95 36.96 11.78
CA ILE A 143 5.27 36.36 11.61
C ILE A 143 5.58 36.27 10.12
N GLU A 144 6.70 36.85 9.70
CA GLU A 144 7.34 36.58 8.40
C GLU A 144 8.65 35.83 8.69
N LEU A 145 8.87 34.70 8.02
CA LEU A 145 10.09 33.90 8.17
C LEU A 145 10.63 33.45 6.81
N PHE A 146 11.95 33.37 6.73
CA PHE A 146 12.67 32.79 5.60
C PHE A 146 12.92 31.31 5.86
N VAL A 147 12.58 30.46 4.88
CA VAL A 147 12.87 29.03 4.91
C VAL A 147 14.14 28.76 4.12
N ASN A 148 15.14 28.14 4.77
CA ASN A 148 16.39 27.69 4.15
C ASN A 148 16.59 26.17 4.20
N GLU A 149 15.70 25.45 4.87
CA GLU A 149 15.60 23.99 4.86
C GLU A 149 14.13 23.58 4.75
N ALA A 150 13.78 22.76 3.76
CA ALA A 150 12.47 22.13 3.66
C ALA A 150 12.62 20.63 3.38
N ILE A 151 11.74 19.81 3.97
CA ILE A 151 11.73 18.37 3.73
C ILE A 151 10.35 17.73 3.89
N GLY A 152 9.99 16.88 2.93
CA GLY A 152 8.80 16.04 2.96
C GLY A 152 9.01 14.81 3.84
N ASN A 153 8.12 14.57 4.80
CA ASN A 153 8.36 13.58 5.86
C ASN A 153 7.38 12.40 5.82
N CYS A 154 7.91 11.19 6.04
CA CYS A 154 7.17 9.93 5.95
C CYS A 154 5.90 9.90 6.85
N PRO A 155 4.70 9.51 6.35
CA PRO A 155 3.42 9.58 7.08
C PRO A 155 3.25 8.54 8.20
N LYS A 156 4.28 7.72 8.45
CA LYS A 156 4.21 6.42 9.14
C LYS A 156 3.57 6.40 10.52
N TYR A 157 3.69 7.44 11.34
CA TYR A 157 3.32 7.40 12.76
C TYR A 157 2.18 8.36 13.15
N ILE A 158 1.40 8.84 12.19
CA ILE A 158 0.31 9.78 12.47
C ILE A 158 -1.00 9.02 12.72
N THR A 159 -1.59 9.22 13.90
CA THR A 159 -2.97 8.79 14.19
C THR A 159 -3.94 9.68 13.44
N LEU A 160 -4.84 9.08 12.65
CA LEU A 160 -5.86 9.82 11.91
C LEU A 160 -6.90 10.37 12.88
N ARG A 161 -7.11 11.68 12.82
CA ARG A 161 -8.27 12.35 13.44
C ARG A 161 -8.70 13.54 12.60
N GLU A 162 -9.97 13.90 12.72
CA GLU A 162 -10.54 15.10 12.12
C GLU A 162 -10.63 16.18 13.20
N LEU A 163 -10.19 17.41 12.87
CA LEU A 163 -10.28 18.57 13.76
C LEU A 163 -11.34 19.55 13.24
N THR A 164 -12.12 20.11 14.16
CA THR A 164 -13.06 21.20 13.93
C THR A 164 -12.61 22.46 14.66
N PRO A 165 -12.81 23.67 14.07
CA PRO A 165 -12.56 24.94 14.73
C PRO A 165 -13.27 25.05 16.09
N HIS A 166 -12.61 25.69 17.06
CA HIS A 166 -13.13 25.94 18.42
C HIS A 166 -12.66 27.34 18.89
N PRO A 167 -13.24 28.43 18.37
CA PRO A 167 -12.77 29.80 18.62
C PRO A 167 -12.88 30.25 20.08
N ASN A 168 -13.90 29.74 20.79
CA ASN A 168 -14.25 30.13 22.16
C ASN A 168 -13.39 29.41 23.22
N THR A 169 -12.07 29.43 23.03
CA THR A 169 -11.07 28.99 24.01
C THR A 169 -11.06 29.90 25.24
N SER A 170 -10.92 29.32 26.44
CA SER A 170 -10.68 30.01 27.70
C SER A 170 -9.34 29.55 28.31
N PRO A 171 -8.18 30.02 27.79
CA PRO A 171 -6.87 29.54 28.23
C PRO A 171 -6.64 29.82 29.72
N VAL A 172 -6.27 28.80 30.49
CA VAL A 172 -5.90 28.96 31.91
C VAL A 172 -4.54 28.30 32.16
N VAL A 173 -3.56 29.12 32.55
CA VAL A 173 -2.23 28.64 32.96
C VAL A 173 -2.35 27.94 34.32
N VAL A 174 -2.11 26.63 34.33
CA VAL A 174 -2.14 25.78 35.53
C VAL A 174 -0.76 25.73 36.18
N ASN A 175 0.29 25.65 35.36
CA ASN A 175 1.68 25.70 35.80
C ASN A 175 2.48 26.57 34.82
N ASP A 176 3.33 27.47 35.32
CA ASP A 176 4.39 28.16 34.57
C ASP A 176 5.65 28.07 35.43
N LYS A 177 6.45 27.02 35.22
CA LYS A 177 7.71 26.75 35.91
C LYS A 177 8.84 26.69 34.89
N LYS A 178 9.36 27.86 34.53
CA LYS A 178 10.48 28.02 33.57
C LYS A 178 11.73 27.26 34.00
N ASP A 179 11.95 27.17 35.32
CA ASP A 179 13.04 26.44 35.93
C ASP A 179 12.52 25.57 37.08
N LEU A 180 12.86 24.28 37.04
CA LEU A 180 12.64 23.31 38.10
C LEU A 180 13.94 23.12 38.89
N SER A 181 13.84 23.16 40.21
CA SER A 181 14.90 22.69 41.12
C SER A 181 15.17 21.18 40.93
N ARG A 182 16.25 20.66 41.52
CA ARG A 182 16.65 19.26 41.35
C ARG A 182 15.65 18.28 41.97
N GLU A 183 14.75 18.73 42.83
CA GLU A 183 13.81 17.93 43.62
C GLU A 183 12.37 18.00 43.09
N GLU A 184 12.01 19.03 42.33
CA GLU A 184 10.63 19.24 41.83
C GLU A 184 10.21 18.32 40.67
N ARG A 185 9.10 17.60 40.88
CA ARG A 185 8.46 16.70 39.90
C ARG A 185 7.51 17.47 38.98
N LEU A 186 7.09 16.83 37.88
CA LEU A 186 5.91 17.28 37.12
C LEU A 186 4.64 17.09 37.97
N SER A 187 3.58 17.86 37.67
CA SER A 187 2.25 17.64 38.24
C SER A 187 1.63 16.35 37.72
N GLU A 188 0.81 15.69 38.54
CA GLU A 188 0.13 14.43 38.17
C GLU A 188 -0.74 14.59 36.92
N GLU A 189 -1.40 15.75 36.74
CA GLU A 189 -2.17 16.05 35.53
C GLU A 189 -1.28 16.16 34.27
N ALA A 190 -0.05 16.68 34.41
CA ALA A 190 0.89 16.75 33.31
C ALA A 190 1.42 15.34 32.96
N ILE A 191 1.71 14.51 33.95
CA ILE A 191 2.10 13.10 33.76
C ILE A 191 0.96 12.31 33.10
N GLN A 192 -0.29 12.53 33.54
CA GLN A 192 -1.47 11.90 32.95
C GLN A 192 -1.65 12.31 31.48
N LEU A 193 -1.51 13.59 31.14
CA LEU A 193 -1.57 14.06 29.76
C LEU A 193 -0.47 13.45 28.87
N ILE A 194 0.76 13.29 29.41
CA ILE A 194 1.86 12.60 28.71
C ILE A 194 1.47 11.14 28.40
N HIS A 195 0.90 10.43 29.39
CA HIS A 195 0.46 9.04 29.22
C HIS A 195 -0.76 8.89 28.29
N GLU A 196 -1.69 9.84 28.27
CA GLU A 196 -2.86 9.80 27.38
C GLU A 196 -2.53 10.21 25.93
N SER A 197 -1.41 10.91 25.72
CA SER A 197 -1.00 11.39 24.41
C SER A 197 -0.55 10.28 23.45
N ASP A 198 -1.07 10.33 22.23
CA ASP A 198 -0.66 9.48 21.10
C ASP A 198 0.25 10.22 20.08
N THR A 199 0.51 11.50 20.35
CA THR A 199 1.20 12.47 19.47
C THR A 199 2.03 13.40 20.34
N VAL A 200 3.30 13.62 20.00
CA VAL A 200 4.16 14.63 20.64
C VAL A 200 5.01 15.34 19.59
N PHE A 201 5.20 16.64 19.77
CA PHE A 201 6.13 17.45 18.97
C PHE A 201 7.46 17.57 19.71
N PHE A 202 8.56 17.29 19.01
CA PHE A 202 9.91 17.16 19.56
C PHE A 202 10.80 18.24 18.95
N GLY A 203 11.05 19.29 19.74
CA GLY A 203 11.96 20.37 19.40
C GLY A 203 13.38 20.07 19.87
N THR A 204 14.36 20.47 19.06
CA THR A 204 15.79 20.20 19.26
C THR A 204 16.60 21.38 18.73
N THR A 205 17.83 21.52 19.19
CA THR A 205 18.76 22.57 18.73
C THR A 205 20.10 21.95 18.34
N TYR A 206 20.77 22.55 17.36
CA TYR A 206 22.16 22.30 17.03
C TYR A 206 22.94 23.61 17.15
N ALA A 207 23.85 23.67 18.12
CA ALA A 207 24.82 24.74 18.24
C ALA A 207 26.12 24.35 17.52
N ALA A 208 26.38 25.02 16.40
CA ALA A 208 27.62 24.87 15.65
C ALA A 208 28.81 25.42 16.46
N SER A 209 29.98 24.80 16.37
CA SER A 209 31.22 25.47 16.75
C SER A 209 31.64 26.45 15.66
N LYS A 210 32.52 27.40 16.01
CA LYS A 210 33.12 28.37 15.06
C LYS A 210 33.80 27.71 13.84
N GLN A 211 34.18 26.44 13.95
CA GLN A 211 34.80 25.66 12.86
C GLN A 211 33.75 25.01 11.94
N GLU A 212 32.59 24.64 12.47
CA GLU A 212 31.51 23.99 11.70
C GLU A 212 30.55 25.01 11.06
N GLU A 213 30.43 26.21 11.62
CA GLU A 213 29.43 27.23 11.25
C GLU A 213 29.41 27.58 9.74
N GLN A 214 30.55 27.45 9.05
CA GLN A 214 30.65 27.66 7.60
C GLN A 214 30.02 26.54 6.75
N VAL A 215 29.86 25.34 7.29
CA VAL A 215 29.38 24.12 6.58
C VAL A 215 28.02 23.66 7.13
N HIS A 216 27.86 23.75 8.45
CA HIS A 216 26.66 23.43 9.20
C HIS A 216 26.39 24.60 10.18
N PRO A 217 25.62 25.61 9.79
CA PRO A 217 25.25 26.70 10.70
C PRO A 217 24.38 26.20 11.86
N SER A 218 24.37 26.96 12.95
CA SER A 218 23.46 26.72 14.07
C SER A 218 22.01 26.79 13.61
N HIS A 219 21.20 25.83 14.03
CA HIS A 219 19.80 25.70 13.62
C HIS A 219 18.96 25.02 14.69
N VAL A 220 17.64 25.09 14.56
CA VAL A 220 16.69 24.34 15.37
C VAL A 220 15.93 23.32 14.52
N GLY A 221 15.36 22.30 15.17
CA GLY A 221 14.64 21.24 14.49
C GLY A 221 13.37 20.86 15.22
N MET A 222 12.21 21.10 14.59
CA MET A 222 10.91 20.63 15.07
C MET A 222 10.50 19.33 14.35
N ASN A 223 10.04 18.34 15.11
CA ASN A 223 9.71 17.00 14.64
C ASN A 223 8.41 16.47 15.26
N HIS A 224 7.84 15.41 14.69
CA HIS A 224 6.65 14.71 15.23
C HIS A 224 7.01 13.26 15.54
N ARG A 225 6.68 12.80 16.75
CA ARG A 225 6.60 11.38 17.12
C ARG A 225 5.14 11.03 17.47
N GLY A 226 4.73 9.81 17.17
CA GLY A 226 3.38 9.34 17.42
C GLY A 226 3.34 7.84 17.62
N GLY A 227 2.31 7.35 18.30
CA GLY A 227 2.23 5.97 18.76
C GLY A 227 0.80 5.57 19.13
N ARG A 228 0.66 4.80 20.21
CA ARG A 228 -0.61 4.56 20.92
C ARG A 228 -0.52 5.30 22.26
N PRO A 229 -1.63 5.76 22.87
CA PRO A 229 -1.60 6.30 24.23
C PRO A 229 -0.79 5.38 25.17
N GLY A 230 0.13 5.97 25.92
CA GLY A 230 1.06 5.28 26.81
C GLY A 230 2.42 4.93 26.19
N PHE A 231 2.68 5.24 24.90
CA PHE A 231 3.98 5.00 24.26
C PHE A 231 5.11 5.91 24.77
N ILE A 232 4.77 7.01 25.42
CA ILE A 232 5.70 7.89 26.12
C ILE A 232 5.52 7.58 27.61
N ARG A 233 6.62 7.43 28.36
CA ARG A 233 6.61 7.16 29.80
C ARG A 233 7.24 8.31 30.56
N VAL A 234 6.88 8.49 31.82
CA VAL A 234 7.62 9.33 32.78
C VAL A 234 8.21 8.41 33.84
N LYS A 235 9.50 8.54 34.15
CA LYS A 235 10.15 7.73 35.19
C LYS A 235 9.46 7.90 36.55
N PRO A 236 8.87 6.84 37.16
CA PRO A 236 8.26 6.96 38.48
C PRO A 236 9.25 7.38 39.58
N SER A 237 10.53 7.02 39.46
CA SER A 237 11.57 7.39 40.40
C SER A 237 11.71 8.91 40.57
N ASP A 238 11.87 9.67 39.49
CA ASP A 238 12.07 11.13 39.54
C ASP A 238 10.84 11.99 39.18
N GLY A 239 9.80 11.40 38.56
CA GLY A 239 8.56 12.08 38.19
C GLY A 239 8.71 13.21 37.18
N ARG A 240 9.81 13.27 36.43
CA ARG A 240 10.04 14.32 35.42
C ARG A 240 10.80 13.89 34.19
N THR A 241 11.58 12.80 34.24
CA THR A 241 12.33 12.32 33.08
C THR A 241 11.35 11.64 32.14
N VAL A 242 11.11 12.28 31.00
CA VAL A 242 10.23 11.78 29.96
C VAL A 242 11.03 10.90 29.01
N ILE A 243 10.52 9.70 28.73
CA ILE A 243 11.16 8.69 27.88
C ILE A 243 10.41 8.63 26.56
N LEU A 244 11.07 9.08 25.49
CA LEU A 244 10.53 9.14 24.13
C LEU A 244 11.19 8.06 23.26
N PRO A 245 10.53 6.91 23.01
CA PRO A 245 11.09 5.84 22.18
C PRO A 245 11.19 6.25 20.71
N ASP A 246 12.31 5.88 20.07
CA ASP A 246 12.49 6.03 18.62
C ASP A 246 12.16 4.71 17.90
N TYR A 247 11.63 4.83 16.68
CA TYR A 247 11.12 3.70 15.90
C TYR A 247 11.56 3.78 14.44
N SER A 248 11.51 2.65 13.73
CA SER A 248 12.02 2.55 12.35
C SER A 248 11.42 3.62 11.42
N GLY A 249 12.26 4.38 10.71
CA GLY A 249 11.78 5.41 9.77
C GLY A 249 12.47 6.77 9.93
N ASN A 250 13.08 7.03 11.07
CA ASN A 250 14.07 8.09 11.22
C ASN A 250 15.34 7.64 10.46
N ARG A 251 15.65 8.27 9.30
CA ARG A 251 16.84 7.94 8.49
C ARG A 251 17.87 9.06 8.40
N ILE A 252 17.41 10.29 8.54
CA ILE A 252 18.23 11.51 8.43
C ILE A 252 18.78 11.87 9.82
N MET A 253 18.19 11.33 10.90
CA MET A 253 18.67 11.43 12.28
C MET A 253 18.71 12.83 12.88
N THR A 254 18.39 13.91 12.15
CA THR A 254 18.33 15.32 12.63
C THR A 254 18.00 15.48 14.13
N SER A 255 16.86 14.96 14.63
CA SER A 255 16.49 15.12 16.05
C SER A 255 17.48 14.44 17.01
N LEU A 256 17.92 13.23 16.70
CA LEU A 256 18.88 12.49 17.53
C LEU A 256 20.28 13.10 17.43
N GLY A 257 20.69 13.51 16.21
CA GLY A 257 21.96 14.15 15.95
C GLY A 257 22.08 15.52 16.62
N ASN A 258 20.99 16.30 16.63
CA ASN A 258 20.89 17.53 17.41
C ASN A 258 21.13 17.26 18.89
N VAL A 259 20.44 16.26 19.48
CA VAL A 259 20.64 15.87 20.89
C VAL A 259 22.07 15.38 21.19
N GLU A 260 22.73 14.62 20.30
CA GLU A 260 24.14 14.23 20.47
C GLU A 260 25.08 15.45 20.42
N ALA A 261 24.78 16.45 19.58
CA ALA A 261 25.63 17.61 19.38
C ALA A 261 25.37 18.75 20.37
N THR A 262 24.16 18.85 20.91
CA THR A 262 23.71 19.83 21.91
C THR A 262 22.62 19.15 22.76
N PRO A 263 22.92 18.74 24.00
CA PRO A 263 22.07 17.84 24.80
C PRO A 263 20.87 18.55 25.45
N LEU A 264 20.04 19.18 24.62
CA LEU A 264 18.86 19.96 24.98
C LEU A 264 17.70 19.64 24.02
N ALA A 265 16.50 19.48 24.56
CA ALA A 265 15.29 19.26 23.76
C ALA A 265 14.02 19.78 24.43
N SER A 266 12.97 19.94 23.63
CA SER A 266 11.63 20.28 24.08
C SER A 266 10.59 19.27 23.63
N LEU A 267 9.51 19.15 24.40
CA LEU A 267 8.36 18.31 24.09
C LEU A 267 7.08 19.14 24.20
N THR A 268 6.21 19.03 23.20
CA THR A 268 4.89 19.68 23.23
C THR A 268 3.79 18.67 22.99
N PHE A 269 2.84 18.62 23.92
CA PHE A 269 1.70 17.72 23.92
C PHE A 269 0.41 18.53 23.77
N ILE A 270 -0.54 18.04 22.97
CA ILE A 270 -1.86 18.65 22.79
C ILE A 270 -2.92 17.61 23.10
N SER A 271 -3.79 17.89 24.06
CA SER A 271 -5.05 17.18 24.17
C SER A 271 -6.00 17.67 23.08
N PHE A 272 -6.14 16.90 22.01
CA PHE A 272 -7.10 17.23 20.94
C PHE A 272 -8.56 17.16 21.42
N VAL A 273 -8.85 16.61 22.60
CA VAL A 273 -10.20 16.47 23.15
C VAL A 273 -10.57 17.64 24.07
N THR A 274 -9.69 18.05 24.98
CA THR A 274 -9.93 19.17 25.92
C THR A 274 -9.38 20.50 25.42
N GLY A 275 -8.35 20.47 24.58
CA GLY A 275 -7.62 21.66 24.13
C GLY A 275 -6.44 22.06 25.00
N ASP A 276 -6.14 21.27 26.03
CA ASP A 276 -5.01 21.54 26.92
C ASP A 276 -3.68 21.33 26.19
N ILE A 277 -2.69 22.17 26.50
CA ILE A 277 -1.34 22.10 25.92
C ILE A 277 -0.32 22.07 27.05
N LEU A 278 0.63 21.15 26.94
CA LEU A 278 1.77 21.01 27.85
C LEU A 278 3.07 21.21 27.06
N TYR A 279 3.88 22.16 27.49
CA TYR A 279 5.18 22.51 26.91
C TYR A 279 6.27 22.16 27.91
N LEU A 280 7.25 21.35 27.52
CA LEU A 280 8.39 20.95 28.33
C LEU A 280 9.69 21.41 27.65
N THR A 281 10.68 21.80 28.45
CA THR A 281 12.08 21.92 28.01
C THR A 281 13.01 21.20 28.98
N GLY A 282 14.09 20.60 28.48
CA GLY A 282 14.94 19.75 29.30
C GLY A 282 16.32 19.48 28.72
N LYS A 283 17.17 18.89 29.58
CA LYS A 283 18.40 18.24 29.14
C LYS A 283 18.03 16.92 28.49
N ALA A 284 18.64 16.62 27.35
CA ALA A 284 18.32 15.44 26.57
C ALA A 284 19.55 14.57 26.34
N ARG A 285 19.36 13.24 26.35
CA ARG A 285 20.37 12.28 25.89
C ARG A 285 19.69 11.13 25.15
N ASN A 286 20.34 10.61 24.11
CA ASN A 286 19.90 9.37 23.48
C ASN A 286 20.54 8.18 24.19
N VAL A 287 19.77 7.12 24.36
CA VAL A 287 20.18 5.87 25.01
C VAL A 287 20.02 4.72 24.02
N TYR A 288 20.98 3.80 24.00
CA TYR A 288 21.14 2.79 22.94
C TYR A 288 21.42 1.40 23.52
N GLY A 289 21.01 0.35 22.79
CA GLY A 289 21.43 -1.04 23.04
C GLY A 289 21.10 -1.54 24.45
N ASP A 290 22.11 -2.09 25.14
CA ASP A 290 21.92 -2.69 26.47
C ASP A 290 21.48 -1.69 27.55
N GLU A 291 21.98 -0.43 27.52
CA GLU A 291 21.50 0.61 28.43
C GLU A 291 20.00 0.87 28.18
N ALA A 292 19.59 0.95 26.92
CA ALA A 292 18.19 1.15 26.55
C ALA A 292 17.32 -0.03 27.03
N ARG A 293 17.74 -1.27 26.75
CA ARG A 293 17.02 -2.48 27.18
C ARG A 293 16.92 -2.61 28.70
N SER A 294 17.89 -2.09 29.45
CA SER A 294 17.87 -2.10 30.93
C SER A 294 16.84 -1.15 31.54
N ILE A 295 16.60 0.00 30.89
CA ILE A 295 15.65 1.04 31.36
C ILE A 295 14.24 0.81 30.81
N MET A 296 14.12 0.47 29.53
CA MET A 296 12.87 0.14 28.85
C MET A 296 13.02 -1.21 28.14
N PRO A 297 12.59 -2.32 28.77
CA PRO A 297 12.66 -3.64 28.18
C PRO A 297 12.12 -3.71 26.74
N LEU A 298 12.86 -4.43 25.90
CA LEU A 298 12.52 -4.68 24.49
C LEU A 298 12.49 -3.41 23.61
N GLN A 299 13.20 -2.35 24.02
CA GLN A 299 13.44 -1.12 23.26
C GLN A 299 14.95 -0.93 23.01
N GLU A 300 15.34 -0.77 21.73
CA GLU A 300 16.76 -0.63 21.34
C GLU A 300 17.30 0.80 21.42
N THR A 301 16.42 1.81 21.34
CA THR A 301 16.81 3.23 21.31
C THR A 301 15.67 4.13 21.77
N PHE A 302 15.98 5.12 22.61
CA PHE A 302 15.06 6.19 22.98
C PHE A 302 15.83 7.47 23.36
N THR A 303 15.13 8.59 23.42
CA THR A 303 15.66 9.84 24.00
C THR A 303 15.07 10.03 25.39
N GLU A 304 15.93 10.22 26.40
CA GLU A 304 15.52 10.74 27.71
C GLU A 304 15.50 12.26 27.66
N VAL A 305 14.43 12.87 28.15
CA VAL A 305 14.35 14.32 28.38
C VAL A 305 14.16 14.54 29.88
N PHE A 306 15.23 14.89 30.58
CA PHE A 306 15.18 15.34 31.96
C PHE A 306 14.62 16.76 31.97
N VAL A 307 13.34 16.90 32.33
CA VAL A 307 12.64 18.19 32.26
C VAL A 307 13.24 19.17 33.26
N THR A 308 13.61 20.34 32.75
CA THR A 308 14.17 21.47 33.50
C THR A 308 13.20 22.64 33.62
N GLY A 309 12.12 22.65 32.83
CA GLY A 309 11.07 23.66 32.89
C GLY A 309 9.84 23.20 32.13
N TYR A 310 8.66 23.62 32.58
CA TYR A 310 7.40 23.34 31.90
C TYR A 310 6.32 24.41 32.08
N VAL A 311 5.43 24.50 31.10
CA VAL A 311 4.20 25.27 31.17
C VAL A 311 3.03 24.35 30.82
N TYR A 312 1.97 24.35 31.63
CA TYR A 312 0.75 23.58 31.39
C TYR A 312 -0.45 24.52 31.36
N ILE A 313 -1.22 24.49 30.28
CA ILE A 313 -2.30 25.43 30.00
C ILE A 313 -3.54 24.65 29.59
N ARG A 314 -4.68 24.89 30.26
CA ARG A 314 -5.97 24.28 29.92
C ARG A 314 -6.71 25.05 28.85
N ASP A 315 -7.48 24.35 28.02
CA ASP A 315 -8.40 24.89 26.99
C ASP A 315 -7.78 25.93 26.01
N ALA A 316 -6.46 25.89 25.80
CA ALA A 316 -5.72 26.90 25.05
C ALA A 316 -5.80 26.72 23.52
N PHE A 317 -5.74 25.47 23.06
CA PHE A 317 -5.72 25.14 21.63
C PHE A 317 -7.05 25.55 20.96
N PRO A 318 -7.09 26.25 19.81
CA PRO A 318 -8.35 26.70 19.21
C PRO A 318 -9.03 25.70 18.25
N ALA A 319 -8.68 24.41 18.29
CA ALA A 319 -9.37 23.36 17.53
C ALA A 319 -9.63 22.10 18.37
N ARG A 320 -10.71 21.36 18.12
CA ARG A 320 -11.06 20.12 18.85
C ARG A 320 -11.19 18.95 17.90
N GLN A 321 -10.94 17.74 18.38
CA GLN A 321 -11.31 16.51 17.68
C GLN A 321 -12.82 16.51 17.44
N ARG A 322 -13.25 16.24 16.20
CA ARG A 322 -14.67 16.26 15.84
C ARG A 322 -15.46 15.28 16.74
N PRO A 323 -16.53 15.72 17.43
CA PRO A 323 -17.35 14.83 18.23
C PRO A 323 -17.87 13.62 17.42
N GLY A 324 -17.80 12.44 18.01
CA GLY A 324 -18.19 11.18 17.37
C GLY A 324 -17.17 10.61 16.37
N TYR A 325 -16.08 11.31 16.04
CA TYR A 325 -15.02 10.74 15.20
C TYR A 325 -14.22 9.69 15.98
N THR A 326 -14.18 8.45 15.45
CA THR A 326 -13.33 7.39 15.99
C THR A 326 -11.92 7.52 15.39
N ILE A 327 -10.93 7.80 16.24
CA ILE A 327 -9.53 7.90 15.81
C ILE A 327 -9.05 6.60 15.15
N GLN A 328 -8.18 6.71 14.15
CA GLN A 328 -7.58 5.54 13.52
C GLN A 328 -6.05 5.55 13.75
N PRO A 329 -5.56 4.80 14.75
CA PRO A 329 -4.12 4.67 15.01
C PRO A 329 -3.36 4.27 13.75
N SER A 330 -2.09 4.67 13.65
CA SER A 330 -1.28 4.19 12.53
C SER A 330 -1.15 2.67 12.58
N PRO A 331 -1.30 1.96 11.43
CA PRO A 331 -1.06 0.53 11.36
C PRO A 331 0.43 0.17 11.54
N TYR A 332 1.31 1.17 11.56
CA TYR A 332 2.73 1.03 11.89
C TYR A 332 3.05 1.32 13.37
N SER A 333 2.10 1.86 14.16
CA SER A 333 2.34 2.18 15.58
C SER A 333 2.69 0.90 16.35
N PRO A 334 3.89 0.82 16.97
CA PRO A 334 4.36 -0.37 17.66
C PRO A 334 3.55 -0.66 18.95
N PRO A 335 3.77 -1.83 19.57
CA PRO A 335 3.27 -2.11 20.92
C PRO A 335 3.78 -1.09 21.93
N ILE A 336 3.00 -0.86 22.99
CA ILE A 336 3.42 -0.05 24.13
C ILE A 336 4.48 -0.84 24.93
N ARG A 337 5.53 -0.15 25.37
CA ARG A 337 6.53 -0.66 26.32
C ARG A 337 6.41 0.09 27.64
N LEU A 338 6.71 -0.60 28.72
CA LEU A 338 6.83 -0.02 30.06
C LEU A 338 8.32 0.07 30.42
N LEU A 339 8.66 0.96 31.35
CA LEU A 339 9.98 1.01 31.96
C LEU A 339 10.18 -0.20 32.89
N ALA A 340 11.42 -0.59 33.13
CA ALA A 340 11.74 -1.69 34.06
C ALA A 340 11.23 -1.39 35.48
N GLU A 341 11.36 -0.14 35.93
CA GLU A 341 10.85 0.34 37.24
C GLU A 341 9.31 0.39 37.33
N GLU A 342 8.59 0.36 36.20
CA GLU A 342 7.12 0.28 36.18
C GLU A 342 6.61 -1.16 36.31
N ASN A 343 7.46 -2.16 36.11
CA ASN A 343 7.12 -3.58 36.25
C ASN A 343 8.29 -4.39 36.85
N PRO A 344 8.64 -4.17 38.14
CA PRO A 344 9.81 -4.77 38.79
C PRO A 344 9.75 -6.29 38.93
N GLN A 345 8.59 -6.92 38.69
CA GLN A 345 8.40 -8.37 38.72
C GLN A 345 8.68 -9.04 37.37
N SER A 346 8.96 -8.27 36.30
CA SER A 346 9.39 -8.79 35.00
C SER A 346 10.92 -8.98 34.97
N LYS A 347 11.39 -10.22 35.18
CA LYS A 347 12.82 -10.56 35.10
C LYS A 347 13.25 -10.72 33.64
N ILE A 348 13.80 -9.65 33.08
CA ILE A 348 14.45 -9.63 31.76
C ILE A 348 15.91 -10.07 31.95
N PHE A 349 16.40 -10.97 31.09
CA PHE A 349 17.80 -11.39 31.11
C PHE A 349 18.68 -10.35 30.39
N SER A 350 19.89 -10.12 30.89
CA SER A 350 20.88 -9.31 30.18
C SER A 350 21.31 -10.01 28.89
N THR A 351 21.65 -9.26 27.82
CA THR A 351 22.00 -9.87 26.53
C THR A 351 23.25 -10.75 26.60
N SER A 352 24.15 -10.51 27.56
CA SER A 352 25.31 -11.36 27.88
C SER A 352 24.97 -12.67 28.59
N GLU A 353 23.85 -12.73 29.32
CA GLU A 353 23.44 -13.88 30.15
C GLU A 353 22.17 -14.56 29.61
N GLN A 354 21.69 -14.15 28.44
CA GLN A 354 20.42 -14.54 27.87
C GLN A 354 20.39 -16.05 27.51
N PRO A 355 19.57 -16.89 28.19
CA PRO A 355 19.56 -18.32 27.92
C PRO A 355 18.99 -18.61 26.52
N LYS A 356 19.55 -19.62 25.83
CA LYS A 356 18.96 -20.11 24.57
C LYS A 356 18.08 -21.33 24.84
N ALA A 357 16.81 -21.19 24.48
CA ALA A 357 15.80 -22.22 24.57
C ALA A 357 15.80 -23.09 23.30
N LEU A 358 16.11 -24.37 23.44
CA LEU A 358 16.04 -25.40 22.39
C LEU A 358 14.61 -25.95 22.33
N LEU A 359 14.02 -26.05 21.13
CA LEU A 359 12.74 -26.75 20.94
C LEU A 359 12.96 -28.27 21.05
N VAL A 360 12.29 -28.92 21.99
CA VAL A 360 12.47 -30.37 22.27
C VAL A 360 11.26 -31.24 21.89
N SER A 361 10.03 -30.72 21.93
CA SER A 361 8.84 -31.47 21.46
C SER A 361 7.71 -30.54 20.96
N ILE A 362 6.81 -31.09 20.13
CA ILE A 362 5.62 -30.40 19.59
C ILE A 362 4.40 -31.34 19.66
N LYS A 363 3.43 -31.04 20.53
CA LYS A 363 2.12 -31.72 20.56
C LYS A 363 1.06 -30.90 19.82
N ILE A 364 0.56 -31.39 18.69
CA ILE A 364 -0.50 -30.73 17.91
C ILE A 364 -1.87 -31.12 18.48
N HIS A 365 -2.72 -30.14 18.81
CA HIS A 365 -4.03 -30.33 19.43
C HIS A 365 -5.20 -30.01 18.48
N SER A 366 -5.03 -29.03 17.60
CA SER A 366 -5.94 -28.74 16.48
C SER A 366 -5.15 -28.09 15.34
N PRO A 367 -5.72 -27.92 14.12
CA PRO A 367 -5.02 -27.28 13.00
C PRO A 367 -4.47 -25.87 13.31
N THR A 368 -4.98 -25.21 14.35
CA THR A 368 -4.51 -23.89 14.81
C THR A 368 -3.98 -23.89 16.25
N LEU A 369 -3.85 -25.05 16.93
CA LEU A 369 -3.43 -25.12 18.32
C LEU A 369 -2.39 -26.21 18.56
N ALA A 370 -1.27 -25.87 19.21
CA ALA A 370 -0.20 -26.81 19.52
C ALA A 370 0.57 -26.38 20.79
N THR A 371 1.11 -27.34 21.53
CA THR A 371 2.06 -27.10 22.63
C THR A 371 3.48 -27.33 22.13
N PHE A 372 4.34 -26.35 22.39
CA PHE A 372 5.77 -26.39 22.08
C PHE A 372 6.55 -26.47 23.39
N GLU A 373 7.36 -27.50 23.57
CA GLU A 373 8.20 -27.69 24.75
C GLU A 373 9.63 -27.22 24.48
N TRP A 374 10.20 -26.49 25.43
CA TRP A 374 11.50 -25.85 25.31
C TRP A 374 12.42 -26.26 26.46
N GLU A 375 13.70 -26.46 26.16
CA GLU A 375 14.75 -26.75 27.14
C GLU A 375 15.81 -25.64 27.17
N VAL A 376 16.23 -25.22 28.36
CA VAL A 376 17.30 -24.25 28.60
C VAL A 376 18.48 -24.88 29.35
N PRO A 377 19.74 -24.48 29.06
CA PRO A 377 20.94 -25.11 29.63
C PRO A 377 21.08 -24.88 31.14
N THR A 378 20.62 -23.73 31.62
CA THR A 378 20.64 -23.32 33.03
C THR A 378 19.20 -23.28 33.57
N PRO A 379 18.92 -23.84 34.77
CA PRO A 379 17.60 -23.74 35.37
C PRO A 379 17.10 -22.31 35.49
N VAL A 380 15.81 -22.09 35.24
CA VAL A 380 15.12 -20.80 35.39
C VAL A 380 13.95 -20.94 36.37
N HIS A 381 13.74 -19.92 37.19
CA HIS A 381 12.61 -19.88 38.13
C HIS A 381 11.41 -19.25 37.44
N ILE A 382 10.42 -20.08 37.09
CA ILE A 382 9.12 -19.70 36.55
C ILE A 382 8.07 -20.29 37.48
N ARG A 383 7.10 -19.50 37.93
CA ARG A 383 5.95 -19.98 38.73
C ARG A 383 4.74 -20.31 37.85
N PRO A 384 3.79 -21.14 38.31
CA PRO A 384 2.59 -21.48 37.54
C PRO A 384 1.75 -20.22 37.28
N GLY A 385 1.33 -20.02 36.04
CA GLY A 385 0.61 -18.83 35.58
C GLY A 385 1.49 -17.68 35.05
N GLN A 386 2.82 -17.74 35.24
CA GLN A 386 3.75 -16.79 34.62
C GLN A 386 3.96 -17.06 33.12
N ALA A 387 4.57 -16.09 32.43
CA ALA A 387 4.80 -16.10 31.01
C ALA A 387 6.29 -16.00 30.64
N ALA A 388 6.71 -16.84 29.70
CA ALA A 388 8.02 -16.75 29.06
C ALA A 388 7.98 -15.72 27.92
N ILE A 389 9.03 -14.93 27.79
CA ILE A 389 9.25 -13.97 26.71
C ILE A 389 10.34 -14.56 25.79
N LEU A 390 9.98 -14.94 24.57
CA LEU A 390 10.89 -15.57 23.61
C LEU A 390 11.16 -14.67 22.40
N GLY A 391 12.42 -14.59 21.96
CA GLY A 391 12.89 -13.86 20.79
C GLY A 391 13.25 -14.80 19.64
N PHE A 392 12.57 -14.65 18.50
CA PHE A 392 12.67 -15.56 17.35
C PHE A 392 13.59 -15.05 16.23
N MET A 393 14.42 -14.03 16.49
CA MET A 393 15.40 -13.57 15.51
C MET A 393 16.38 -14.67 15.05
N PRO A 394 16.86 -15.61 15.91
CA PRO A 394 17.67 -16.74 15.45
C PRO A 394 16.94 -17.68 14.47
N LEU A 395 15.61 -17.78 14.56
CA LEU A 395 14.78 -18.62 13.68
C LEU A 395 14.38 -17.91 12.38
N LEU A 396 14.09 -16.61 12.46
CA LEU A 396 13.50 -15.83 11.35
C LEU A 396 14.52 -14.96 10.60
N GLY A 397 15.76 -14.88 11.08
CA GLY A 397 16.84 -14.09 10.49
C GLY A 397 16.83 -12.61 10.88
N SER A 398 17.81 -11.87 10.36
CA SER A 398 17.94 -10.43 10.57
C SER A 398 16.83 -9.65 9.86
N ARG A 399 16.23 -8.66 10.54
CA ARG A 399 15.25 -7.76 9.92
C ARG A 399 15.92 -6.92 8.84
N GLN A 400 15.53 -7.11 7.58
CA GLN A 400 15.84 -6.15 6.53
C GLN A 400 15.04 -4.86 6.76
N TYR A 401 15.69 -3.71 6.61
CA TYR A 401 15.03 -2.42 6.80
C TYR A 401 13.96 -2.19 5.72
N GLN A 402 12.72 -1.97 6.15
CA GLN A 402 11.61 -1.55 5.29
C GLN A 402 11.17 -0.14 5.66
N HIS A 403 10.96 0.72 4.66
CA HIS A 403 10.50 2.09 4.94
C HIS A 403 9.05 2.09 5.45
N MET A 404 8.21 1.49 4.60
CA MET A 404 6.78 1.31 4.67
C MET A 404 6.53 -0.07 4.05
N ALA A 405 5.50 -0.77 4.51
CA ALA A 405 5.10 -2.06 3.96
C ALA A 405 3.57 -2.05 3.85
N PRO A 406 2.99 -1.39 2.82
CA PRO A 406 1.55 -1.15 2.76
C PRO A 406 0.72 -2.45 2.82
N GLN A 407 1.25 -3.55 2.30
CA GLN A 407 0.61 -4.87 2.34
C GLN A 407 0.76 -5.61 3.69
N LYS A 408 1.75 -5.25 4.53
CA LYS A 408 1.94 -5.84 5.87
C LYS A 408 2.54 -4.80 6.86
N PRO A 409 1.81 -3.72 7.21
CA PRO A 409 2.39 -2.59 7.96
C PRO A 409 3.00 -2.96 9.32
N SER A 410 2.40 -3.96 9.98
CA SER A 410 2.86 -4.51 11.25
C SER A 410 4.24 -5.17 11.17
N ALA A 411 4.68 -5.65 10.00
CA ALA A 411 5.99 -6.28 9.84
C ALA A 411 7.15 -5.29 10.04
N VAL A 412 6.94 -3.99 9.76
CA VAL A 412 8.02 -2.99 9.79
C VAL A 412 8.52 -2.71 11.21
N ASN A 413 7.67 -2.96 12.21
CA ASN A 413 8.03 -2.88 13.64
C ASN A 413 7.72 -4.22 14.36
N ASP A 414 7.65 -5.34 13.63
CA ASP A 414 7.56 -6.66 14.26
C ASP A 414 8.92 -6.97 14.90
N ASP A 415 8.92 -7.12 16.22
CA ASP A 415 10.12 -7.39 16.99
C ASP A 415 10.58 -8.86 16.90
N PHE A 416 9.69 -9.75 16.43
CA PHE A 416 9.79 -11.20 16.58
C PHE A 416 9.94 -11.65 18.05
N ILE A 417 9.54 -10.82 19.01
CA ILE A 417 9.49 -11.17 20.43
C ILE A 417 8.05 -11.42 20.80
N ARG A 418 7.80 -12.49 21.56
CA ARG A 418 6.45 -12.92 21.93
C ARG A 418 6.44 -13.39 23.37
N THR A 419 5.38 -13.00 24.08
CA THR A 419 5.11 -13.42 25.46
C THR A 419 3.97 -14.42 25.42
N TRP A 420 4.17 -15.60 26.01
CA TRP A 420 3.11 -16.58 26.22
C TRP A 420 3.16 -17.11 27.64
N THR A 421 1.99 -17.31 28.24
CA THR A 421 1.88 -18.03 29.51
C THR A 421 2.42 -19.45 29.35
N VAL A 422 3.17 -19.89 30.35
CA VAL A 422 3.65 -21.27 30.43
C VAL A 422 2.48 -22.20 30.77
N SER A 423 2.35 -23.30 30.03
CA SER A 423 1.26 -24.28 30.21
C SER A 423 1.62 -25.44 31.15
N SER A 424 2.91 -25.65 31.40
CA SER A 424 3.45 -26.63 32.36
C SER A 424 3.61 -26.04 33.77
N ALA A 425 3.43 -26.85 34.81
CA ALA A 425 3.66 -26.48 36.20
C ALA A 425 5.15 -26.52 36.60
N HIS A 426 5.62 -25.46 37.26
CA HIS A 426 6.96 -25.36 37.87
C HIS A 426 6.88 -24.52 39.14
N GLU A 427 7.35 -25.04 40.28
CA GLU A 427 7.43 -24.28 41.55
C GLU A 427 8.57 -24.79 42.47
N SER A 428 9.56 -25.50 41.90
CA SER A 428 10.70 -26.03 42.66
C SER A 428 11.72 -24.95 43.03
N GLY A 429 12.31 -25.07 44.23
CA GLY A 429 13.36 -24.15 44.70
C GLY A 429 14.63 -24.15 43.85
N GLU A 430 14.90 -25.24 43.10
CA GLU A 430 16.04 -25.37 42.18
C GLU A 430 15.76 -24.81 40.77
N GLY A 431 14.52 -24.39 40.49
CA GLY A 431 14.08 -23.96 39.17
C GLY A 431 13.84 -25.11 38.19
N THR A 432 13.53 -24.78 36.93
CA THR A 432 13.28 -25.76 35.87
C THR A 432 14.20 -25.56 34.66
N ARG A 433 14.58 -26.67 34.00
CA ARG A 433 15.24 -26.63 32.69
C ARG A 433 14.28 -26.74 31.51
N ARG A 434 13.03 -27.16 31.73
CA ARG A 434 12.04 -27.34 30.65
C ARG A 434 10.76 -26.57 30.93
N PHE A 435 10.15 -26.02 29.89
CA PHE A 435 8.84 -25.39 29.99
C PHE A 435 8.04 -25.55 28.69
N ALA A 436 6.73 -25.73 28.82
CA ALA A 436 5.81 -25.86 27.70
C ALA A 436 5.04 -24.56 27.46
N LEU A 437 4.81 -24.24 26.18
CA LEU A 437 4.01 -23.10 25.73
C LEU A 437 2.89 -23.60 24.82
N THR A 438 1.63 -23.54 25.28
CA THR A 438 0.47 -23.85 24.42
C THR A 438 0.11 -22.60 23.60
N MET A 439 0.35 -22.68 22.30
CA MET A 439 0.21 -21.56 21.37
C MET A 439 -0.95 -21.79 20.40
N ARG A 440 -1.64 -20.70 20.04
CA ARG A 440 -2.57 -20.66 18.91
C ARG A 440 -1.92 -19.96 17.71
N GLU A 441 -2.09 -20.52 16.52
CA GLU A 441 -1.65 -19.89 15.28
C GLU A 441 -2.41 -18.57 15.08
N LYS A 442 -1.67 -17.46 15.04
CA LYS A 442 -2.24 -16.15 14.71
C LYS A 442 -2.25 -15.98 13.19
N PRO A 443 -3.40 -15.79 12.53
CA PRO A 443 -3.47 -15.49 11.10
C PRO A 443 -2.57 -14.31 10.73
N SER A 444 -1.79 -14.47 9.65
CA SER A 444 -0.77 -13.52 9.18
C SER A 444 0.37 -13.19 10.16
N GLY A 445 0.47 -13.91 11.30
CA GLY A 445 1.50 -13.72 12.31
C GLY A 445 2.80 -14.47 11.97
N THR A 446 3.90 -13.74 11.79
CA THR A 446 5.19 -14.28 11.32
C THR A 446 5.73 -15.42 12.20
N VAL A 447 5.83 -15.20 13.52
CA VAL A 447 6.39 -16.17 14.47
C VAL A 447 5.55 -17.45 14.56
N THR A 448 4.25 -17.33 14.84
CA THR A 448 3.38 -18.51 14.96
C THR A 448 3.20 -19.23 13.63
N GLY A 449 3.12 -18.50 12.51
CA GLY A 449 3.03 -19.11 11.18
C GLY A 449 4.26 -19.96 10.85
N ALA A 450 5.46 -19.50 11.23
CA ALA A 450 6.68 -20.30 11.07
C ALA A 450 6.68 -21.56 11.95
N LEU A 451 6.35 -21.44 13.24
CA LEU A 451 6.26 -22.57 14.17
C LEU A 451 5.22 -23.62 13.72
N PHE A 452 4.05 -23.18 13.28
CA PHE A 452 3.00 -24.08 12.78
C PHE A 452 3.31 -24.65 11.39
N ALA A 453 4.05 -23.94 10.53
CA ALA A 453 4.57 -24.49 9.28
C ALA A 453 5.59 -25.61 9.55
N ILE A 454 6.46 -25.44 10.55
CA ILE A 454 7.37 -26.51 11.03
C ILE A 454 6.55 -27.70 11.55
N ALA A 455 5.62 -27.47 12.48
CA ALA A 455 4.78 -28.52 13.04
C ALA A 455 4.03 -29.33 11.96
N ARG A 456 3.38 -28.66 11.00
CA ARG A 456 2.70 -29.29 9.86
C ARG A 456 3.66 -30.11 8.98
N LYS A 457 4.84 -29.57 8.68
CA LYS A 457 5.85 -30.25 7.84
C LYS A 457 6.43 -31.49 8.52
N LEU A 458 6.63 -31.45 9.84
CA LEU A 458 7.06 -32.61 10.64
C LEU A 458 5.96 -33.68 10.68
N ALA A 459 4.70 -33.28 10.96
CA ALA A 459 3.56 -34.19 10.95
C ALA A 459 3.38 -34.91 9.60
N GLN A 460 3.74 -34.26 8.48
CA GLN A 460 3.66 -34.84 7.14
C GLN A 460 4.87 -35.73 6.79
N LEU A 461 6.10 -35.32 7.13
CA LEU A 461 7.33 -35.91 6.60
C LEU A 461 8.15 -36.75 7.60
N LYS A 462 8.02 -36.47 8.91
CA LYS A 462 8.75 -37.18 9.97
C LYS A 462 8.00 -37.08 11.31
N PRO A 463 6.90 -37.84 11.52
CA PRO A 463 6.07 -37.73 12.71
C PRO A 463 6.83 -37.93 14.02
N ASP A 464 7.82 -38.83 14.05
CA ASP A 464 8.64 -39.09 15.26
C ASP A 464 9.40 -37.85 15.75
N ALA A 465 9.72 -36.91 14.85
CA ALA A 465 10.38 -35.65 15.19
C ALA A 465 9.42 -34.59 15.79
N LEU A 466 8.13 -34.90 15.94
CA LEU A 466 7.22 -34.16 16.83
C LEU A 466 7.45 -34.55 18.30
N VAL A 467 7.80 -35.81 18.56
CA VAL A 467 8.06 -36.32 19.92
C VAL A 467 9.46 -35.91 20.38
N ASP A 468 10.46 -36.04 19.51
CA ASP A 468 11.79 -35.46 19.69
C ASP A 468 12.11 -34.45 18.57
N SER A 469 11.81 -33.19 18.83
CA SER A 469 12.16 -32.06 17.96
C SER A 469 13.57 -31.53 18.18
N SER A 470 14.31 -32.04 19.18
CA SER A 470 15.68 -31.55 19.48
C SER A 470 16.65 -31.78 18.32
N VAL A 471 16.39 -32.82 17.52
CA VAL A 471 17.11 -33.17 16.27
C VAL A 471 17.11 -32.06 15.21
N LEU A 472 16.24 -31.06 15.34
CA LEU A 472 16.18 -29.89 14.46
C LEU A 472 17.21 -28.82 14.83
N GLY A 473 17.80 -28.88 16.04
CA GLY A 473 18.74 -27.89 16.55
C GLY A 473 18.14 -26.48 16.75
N LEU A 474 16.81 -26.34 16.68
CA LEU A 474 16.10 -25.06 16.66
C LEU A 474 16.20 -24.37 18.04
N LYS A 475 16.98 -23.30 18.10
CA LYS A 475 17.17 -22.50 19.32
C LYS A 475 16.62 -21.08 19.13
N VAL A 476 15.98 -20.56 20.17
CA VAL A 476 15.47 -19.18 20.27
C VAL A 476 15.97 -18.56 21.57
N ASP A 477 15.96 -17.23 21.67
CA ASP A 477 16.49 -16.56 22.87
C ASP A 477 15.38 -16.38 23.92
N LEU A 478 15.60 -16.86 25.16
CA LEU A 478 14.72 -16.60 26.29
C LEU A 478 15.04 -15.20 26.83
N VAL A 479 14.22 -14.21 26.44
CA VAL A 479 14.43 -12.79 26.75
C VAL A 479 14.08 -12.46 28.20
N GLY A 480 13.12 -13.18 28.79
CA GLY A 480 12.73 -12.95 30.17
C GLY A 480 11.52 -13.77 30.63
N ILE A 481 11.16 -13.57 31.89
CA ILE A 481 10.02 -14.17 32.56
C ILE A 481 9.20 -13.04 33.18
N SER A 482 7.88 -13.09 33.03
CA SER A 482 6.99 -11.99 33.43
C SER A 482 5.62 -12.50 33.86
N GLY A 483 4.86 -11.65 34.54
CA GLY A 483 3.48 -11.92 34.90
C GLY A 483 3.30 -12.22 36.38
N ASN A 484 2.24 -11.63 36.93
CA ASN A 484 1.93 -11.62 38.35
C ASN A 484 0.64 -12.41 38.64
N PHE A 485 0.10 -13.08 37.60
CA PHE A 485 -1.07 -13.94 37.66
C PHE A 485 -0.62 -15.35 38.09
N VAL A 486 -0.25 -15.46 39.35
CA VAL A 486 0.20 -16.70 40.01
C VAL A 486 -0.75 -17.03 41.15
N LEU A 487 -0.69 -18.27 41.66
CA LEU A 487 -1.40 -18.61 42.90
C LEU A 487 -0.71 -17.94 44.11
N PRO A 488 -1.47 -17.44 45.10
CA PRO A 488 -0.89 -16.88 46.33
C PRO A 488 -0.12 -17.94 47.11
N THR A 489 1.10 -17.61 47.53
CA THR A 489 1.94 -18.50 48.33
C THR A 489 1.52 -18.43 49.81
N PRO A 490 1.44 -19.55 50.56
CA PRO A 490 0.92 -19.55 51.95
C PRO A 490 1.64 -18.64 52.95
N THR A 491 2.84 -18.16 52.61
CA THR A 491 3.68 -17.27 53.44
C THR A 491 3.51 -15.78 53.15
N GLU A 492 2.78 -15.39 52.09
CA GLU A 492 2.67 -13.98 51.65
C GLU A 492 1.39 -13.29 52.11
N SER A 493 0.43 -14.00 52.73
CA SER A 493 -0.71 -13.39 53.43
C SER A 493 -0.86 -13.95 54.85
N ALA A 494 -0.80 -13.06 55.84
CA ALA A 494 -1.06 -13.41 57.25
C ALA A 494 -2.56 -13.60 57.56
N SER A 495 -3.40 -13.91 56.56
CA SER A 495 -4.84 -14.05 56.71
C SER A 495 -5.47 -14.92 55.61
N ARG A 496 -5.92 -16.12 56.01
CA ARG A 496 -6.76 -17.09 55.26
C ARG A 496 -6.28 -17.50 53.88
N THR A 497 -5.84 -18.76 53.76
CA THR A 497 -5.89 -19.50 52.50
C THR A 497 -7.37 -19.67 52.07
N PRO A 498 -7.76 -19.36 50.82
CA PRO A 498 -9.15 -19.53 50.37
C PRO A 498 -9.53 -21.01 50.30
N SER A 499 -10.74 -21.36 50.72
CA SER A 499 -11.22 -22.74 50.66
C SER A 499 -11.69 -23.15 49.26
N SER A 500 -12.09 -22.17 48.44
CA SER A 500 -12.48 -22.37 47.04
C SER A 500 -11.93 -21.31 46.09
N LEU A 501 -11.67 -21.69 44.84
CA LEU A 501 -11.21 -20.81 43.77
C LEU A 501 -12.24 -20.75 42.63
N LEU A 502 -12.58 -19.53 42.20
CA LEU A 502 -13.41 -19.29 41.00
C LEU A 502 -12.53 -18.77 39.87
N TRP A 503 -12.45 -19.51 38.77
CA TRP A 503 -11.62 -19.17 37.62
C TRP A 503 -12.46 -18.92 36.38
N ILE A 504 -12.11 -17.90 35.60
CA ILE A 504 -12.84 -17.50 34.40
C ILE A 504 -11.89 -17.36 33.21
N ALA A 505 -12.13 -18.18 32.18
CA ALA A 505 -11.29 -18.30 30.99
C ALA A 505 -12.08 -18.16 29.69
N GLY A 506 -11.44 -17.56 28.68
CA GLY A 506 -11.95 -17.55 27.30
C GLY A 506 -10.96 -18.18 26.33
N GLY A 507 -11.35 -19.29 25.69
CA GLY A 507 -10.54 -20.05 24.74
C GLY A 507 -9.12 -20.31 25.27
N ILE A 508 -8.10 -19.91 24.52
CA ILE A 508 -6.68 -20.11 24.89
C ILE A 508 -6.25 -19.32 26.14
N GLY A 509 -7.07 -18.39 26.64
CA GLY A 509 -6.91 -17.77 27.97
C GLY A 509 -7.01 -18.75 29.14
N ILE A 510 -7.26 -20.04 28.88
CA ILE A 510 -7.16 -21.14 29.83
C ILE A 510 -5.71 -21.49 30.21
N THR A 511 -4.72 -21.13 29.38
CA THR A 511 -3.30 -21.55 29.53
C THR A 511 -2.70 -21.33 30.92
N PRO A 512 -2.90 -20.19 31.62
CA PRO A 512 -2.39 -20.04 32.99
C PRO A 512 -2.98 -21.08 33.95
N PHE A 513 -4.28 -21.33 33.84
CA PHE A 513 -4.99 -22.29 34.69
C PHE A 513 -4.52 -23.73 34.46
N LEU A 514 -4.08 -24.10 33.26
CA LEU A 514 -3.47 -25.43 33.01
C LEU A 514 -2.23 -25.64 33.90
N SER A 515 -1.31 -24.68 33.92
CA SER A 515 -0.13 -24.74 34.78
C SER A 515 -0.49 -24.69 36.27
N MET A 516 -1.51 -23.91 36.66
CA MET A 516 -1.98 -23.84 38.05
C MET A 516 -2.62 -25.16 38.50
N LEU A 517 -3.39 -25.84 37.65
CA LEU A 517 -3.99 -27.15 37.94
C LEU A 517 -2.92 -28.22 38.10
N ALA A 518 -1.97 -28.27 37.16
CA ALA A 518 -0.86 -29.22 37.23
C ALA A 518 0.05 -28.95 38.45
N ALA A 519 0.09 -27.73 38.98
CA ALA A 519 0.79 -27.43 40.22
C ALA A 519 -0.02 -27.89 41.45
N LEU A 520 -1.31 -27.49 41.53
CA LEU A 520 -2.21 -27.84 42.62
C LEU A 520 -2.41 -29.35 42.77
N SER A 521 -2.53 -30.10 41.67
CA SER A 521 -2.67 -31.56 41.69
C SER A 521 -1.43 -32.30 42.18
N ASN A 522 -0.25 -31.65 42.21
CA ASN A 522 1.02 -32.24 42.60
C ASN A 522 1.48 -31.84 44.03
N GLN A 523 0.75 -30.96 44.74
CA GLN A 523 1.10 -30.55 46.11
C GLN A 523 0.82 -31.64 47.16
N GLU A 524 1.66 -31.71 48.21
CA GLU A 524 1.57 -32.74 49.27
C GLU A 524 0.55 -32.45 50.38
N SER A 525 0.08 -31.22 50.50
CA SER A 525 -0.79 -30.78 51.60
C SER A 525 -1.96 -29.94 51.09
N GLY A 526 -3.20 -30.41 51.29
CA GLY A 526 -4.42 -29.85 50.71
C GLY A 526 -4.81 -28.47 51.24
N LEU A 527 -4.31 -27.41 50.59
CA LEU A 527 -4.54 -26.01 50.96
C LEU A 527 -5.72 -25.35 50.21
N THR A 528 -6.24 -25.96 49.16
CA THR A 528 -7.49 -25.56 48.46
C THR A 528 -8.32 -26.80 48.17
N SER A 529 -9.61 -26.78 48.55
CA SER A 529 -10.48 -27.97 48.47
C SER A 529 -11.35 -28.04 47.21
N GLU A 530 -11.58 -26.92 46.53
CA GLU A 530 -12.50 -26.86 45.39
C GLU A 530 -12.14 -25.76 44.37
N VAL A 531 -12.08 -26.12 43.08
CA VAL A 531 -11.89 -25.17 41.96
C VAL A 531 -13.12 -25.20 41.06
N THR A 532 -13.70 -24.04 40.77
CA THR A 532 -14.75 -23.91 39.73
C THR A 532 -14.21 -23.12 38.55
N LEU A 533 -14.17 -23.74 37.37
CA LEU A 533 -13.71 -23.13 36.12
C LEU A 533 -14.88 -22.83 35.19
N LEU A 534 -15.10 -21.54 34.89
CA LEU A 534 -16.01 -21.07 33.86
C LEU A 534 -15.22 -20.84 32.56
N LEU A 535 -15.47 -21.65 31.53
CA LEU A 535 -14.76 -21.62 30.25
C LEU A 535 -15.71 -21.27 29.10
N SER A 536 -15.50 -20.14 28.42
CA SER A 536 -16.16 -19.85 27.15
C SER A 536 -15.26 -20.19 25.97
N THR A 537 -15.70 -21.06 25.06
CA THR A 537 -14.84 -21.56 23.96
C THR A 537 -15.64 -21.95 22.72
N ARG A 538 -14.96 -21.99 21.56
CA ARG A 538 -15.49 -22.50 20.27
C ARG A 538 -15.03 -23.92 19.94
N GLU A 539 -13.97 -24.40 20.60
CA GLU A 539 -13.41 -25.75 20.47
C GLU A 539 -13.47 -26.44 21.85
N PRO A 540 -14.66 -26.87 22.32
CA PRO A 540 -14.81 -27.41 23.67
C PRO A 540 -13.98 -28.68 23.90
N LEU A 541 -14.01 -29.64 22.97
CA LEU A 541 -13.26 -30.90 23.09
C LEU A 541 -11.75 -30.67 23.23
N THR A 542 -11.16 -29.80 22.41
CA THR A 542 -9.73 -29.47 22.48
C THR A 542 -9.34 -28.84 23.82
N MET A 543 -10.18 -27.96 24.39
CA MET A 543 -9.88 -27.36 25.69
C MET A 543 -10.06 -28.36 26.85
N LEU A 544 -11.03 -29.28 26.76
CA LEU A 544 -11.25 -30.32 27.77
C LEU A 544 -10.15 -31.38 27.75
N SER A 545 -9.64 -31.74 26.58
CA SER A 545 -8.44 -32.59 26.43
C SER A 545 -7.21 -31.96 27.11
N LEU A 546 -6.96 -30.67 26.89
CA LEU A 546 -5.88 -29.93 27.58
C LEU A 546 -6.04 -29.90 29.11
N LEU A 547 -7.28 -29.76 29.61
CA LEU A 547 -7.56 -29.84 31.05
C LEU A 547 -7.31 -31.25 31.61
N SER A 548 -7.71 -32.29 30.86
CA SER A 548 -7.52 -33.68 31.26
C SER A 548 -6.02 -34.02 31.31
N ASP A 549 -5.26 -33.68 30.26
CA ASP A 549 -3.79 -33.80 30.23
C ASP A 549 -3.13 -33.17 31.48
N SER A 550 -3.57 -31.96 31.88
CA SER A 550 -3.03 -31.27 33.06
C SER A 550 -3.36 -31.98 34.39
N LEU A 551 -4.55 -32.56 34.51
CA LEU A 551 -4.99 -33.25 35.73
C LEU A 551 -4.42 -34.68 35.85
N MET A 552 -4.34 -35.41 34.73
CA MET A 552 -3.82 -36.78 34.65
C MET A 552 -2.28 -36.85 34.77
N SER A 553 -1.59 -35.71 34.83
CA SER A 553 -0.15 -35.63 35.04
C SER A 553 0.31 -35.78 36.49
N SER A 554 -0.61 -36.05 37.43
CA SER A 554 -0.32 -36.25 38.87
C SER A 554 -0.53 -37.70 39.32
N GLU A 555 0.40 -38.21 40.14
CA GLU A 555 0.27 -39.49 40.85
C GLU A 555 -0.46 -39.36 42.21
N ARG A 556 -1.00 -38.18 42.54
CA ARG A 556 -1.48 -37.83 43.90
C ARG A 556 -2.96 -37.42 43.93
N ALA A 557 -3.50 -37.30 45.15
CA ALA A 557 -4.94 -37.30 45.43
C ALA A 557 -5.73 -36.16 44.73
N PRO A 558 -6.99 -36.40 44.32
CA PRO A 558 -7.69 -35.54 43.37
C PRO A 558 -8.17 -34.21 43.97
N LEU A 559 -7.78 -33.12 43.31
CA LEU A 559 -8.40 -31.80 43.43
C LEU A 559 -9.86 -31.87 42.98
N LYS A 560 -10.82 -31.41 43.81
CA LYS A 560 -12.22 -31.32 43.41
C LYS A 560 -12.40 -30.17 42.42
N ILE A 561 -12.74 -30.48 41.17
CA ILE A 561 -12.95 -29.50 40.10
C ILE A 561 -14.37 -29.56 39.53
N SER A 562 -14.99 -28.39 39.36
CA SER A 562 -16.25 -28.21 38.64
C SER A 562 -16.01 -27.36 37.38
N ILE A 563 -16.45 -27.82 36.22
CA ILE A 563 -16.16 -27.16 34.94
C ILE A 563 -17.47 -26.77 34.26
N HIS A 564 -17.66 -25.49 33.99
CA HIS A 564 -18.81 -24.95 33.26
C HIS A 564 -18.38 -24.47 31.86
N VAL A 565 -18.86 -25.13 30.81
CA VAL A 565 -18.47 -24.83 29.42
C VAL A 565 -19.57 -24.04 28.71
N PHE A 566 -19.26 -22.81 28.30
CA PHE A 566 -20.13 -21.90 27.56
C PHE A 566 -19.77 -21.93 26.07
N THR A 567 -20.61 -22.59 25.26
CA THR A 567 -20.33 -22.79 23.82
C THR A 567 -21.58 -22.98 22.97
N ASP A 568 -21.55 -22.37 21.79
CA ASP A 568 -22.52 -22.61 20.69
C ASP A 568 -22.06 -23.73 19.74
N SER A 569 -20.93 -24.39 20.00
CA SER A 569 -20.44 -25.49 19.14
C SER A 569 -21.46 -26.64 19.08
N PRO A 570 -21.81 -27.15 17.89
CA PRO A 570 -22.68 -28.32 17.76
C PRO A 570 -21.98 -29.64 18.12
N GLU A 571 -20.67 -29.62 18.38
CA GLU A 571 -19.88 -30.82 18.71
C GLU A 571 -20.41 -31.53 19.98
N PRO A 572 -20.45 -32.88 19.98
CA PRO A 572 -20.71 -33.65 21.19
C PRO A 572 -19.63 -33.32 22.22
N THR A 573 -20.02 -33.17 23.48
CA THR A 573 -19.13 -32.73 24.57
C THR A 573 -18.81 -33.89 25.50
N GLU A 574 -18.54 -35.07 24.93
CA GLU A 574 -18.12 -36.24 25.69
C GLU A 574 -16.71 -36.00 26.26
N SER A 575 -16.60 -36.18 27.57
CA SER A 575 -15.42 -35.81 28.36
C SER A 575 -15.42 -36.67 29.63
N GLU A 576 -14.25 -37.20 29.98
CA GLU A 576 -14.04 -37.93 31.24
C GLU A 576 -14.09 -37.00 32.47
N LEU A 577 -13.87 -35.69 32.26
CA LEU A 577 -14.04 -34.67 33.29
C LEU A 577 -15.53 -34.31 33.47
N PRO A 578 -16.01 -34.08 34.71
CA PRO A 578 -17.37 -33.66 34.98
C PRO A 578 -17.62 -32.21 34.52
N ILE A 579 -18.44 -32.06 33.47
CA ILE A 579 -18.76 -30.75 32.88
C ILE A 579 -20.26 -30.42 33.00
N THR A 580 -20.55 -29.12 33.15
CA THR A 580 -21.90 -28.55 32.96
C THR A 580 -21.89 -27.65 31.72
N ARG A 581 -22.75 -27.93 30.73
CA ARG A 581 -22.81 -27.16 29.48
C ARG A 581 -23.81 -26.01 29.55
N HIS A 582 -23.42 -24.87 28.99
CA HIS A 582 -24.23 -23.65 28.82
C HIS A 582 -24.13 -23.18 27.37
N ALA A 583 -25.20 -22.58 26.83
CA ALA A 583 -25.20 -21.99 25.49
C ALA A 583 -24.56 -20.59 25.48
N GLY A 584 -23.98 -20.18 24.35
CA GLY A 584 -23.46 -18.82 24.15
C GLY A 584 -22.23 -18.46 24.99
N HIS A 585 -22.26 -17.24 25.51
CA HIS A 585 -21.21 -16.64 26.33
C HIS A 585 -21.66 -16.48 27.79
N ILE A 586 -20.70 -16.28 28.70
CA ILE A 586 -20.99 -16.03 30.12
C ILE A 586 -21.75 -14.69 30.26
N THR A 587 -22.96 -14.74 30.83
CA THR A 587 -23.83 -13.57 31.07
C THR A 587 -23.84 -13.14 32.53
N SER A 588 -24.32 -11.93 32.82
CA SER A 588 -24.56 -11.50 34.22
C SER A 588 -25.58 -12.40 34.93
N SER A 589 -26.64 -12.82 34.21
CA SER A 589 -27.69 -13.70 34.75
C SER A 589 -27.17 -15.05 35.25
N PHE A 590 -26.06 -15.56 34.69
CA PHE A 590 -25.40 -16.75 35.23
C PHE A 590 -24.89 -16.50 36.65
N PHE A 591 -24.20 -15.38 36.90
CA PHE A 591 -23.71 -15.00 38.23
C PHE A 591 -24.85 -14.67 39.20
N ASP A 592 -25.90 -14.00 38.73
CA ASP A 592 -27.06 -13.68 39.57
C ASP A 592 -27.76 -14.95 40.06
N ASN A 593 -27.92 -15.96 39.19
CA ASN A 593 -28.56 -17.24 39.52
C ASN A 593 -27.70 -18.16 40.41
N HIS A 594 -26.38 -17.97 40.46
CA HIS A 594 -25.44 -18.83 41.22
C HIS A 594 -24.67 -18.09 42.32
N LYS A 595 -25.10 -16.87 42.66
CA LYS A 595 -24.35 -15.91 43.49
C LYS A 595 -23.91 -16.44 44.85
N GLY A 596 -24.77 -17.22 45.51
CA GLY A 596 -24.48 -17.84 46.81
C GLY A 596 -23.68 -19.15 46.76
N ALA A 597 -23.51 -19.75 45.57
CA ALA A 597 -22.78 -21.00 45.38
C ALA A 597 -21.36 -20.79 44.82
N LEU A 598 -21.18 -19.77 43.95
CA LEU A 598 -19.90 -19.50 43.29
C LEU A 598 -19.03 -18.44 43.98
N ILE A 599 -19.59 -17.61 44.86
CA ILE A 599 -18.88 -16.48 45.47
C ILE A 599 -19.22 -16.39 46.96
N THR A 600 -18.31 -16.85 47.83
CA THR A 600 -18.46 -16.84 49.29
C THR A 600 -17.50 -15.86 49.97
N SER A 601 -17.52 -15.79 51.31
CA SER A 601 -16.52 -15.03 52.10
C SER A 601 -15.09 -15.54 51.92
N ASP A 602 -14.92 -16.80 51.52
CA ASP A 602 -13.63 -17.49 51.49
C ASP A 602 -13.26 -17.98 50.07
N THR A 603 -13.92 -17.40 49.05
CA THR A 603 -13.63 -17.62 47.63
C THR A 603 -12.73 -16.52 47.07
N GLU A 604 -11.67 -16.91 46.35
CA GLU A 604 -10.85 -15.99 45.56
C GLU A 604 -11.13 -16.17 44.05
N ALA A 605 -11.18 -15.07 43.30
CA ALA A 605 -11.64 -15.06 41.92
C ALA A 605 -10.55 -14.60 40.93
N PHE A 606 -10.16 -15.49 40.03
CA PHE A 606 -9.15 -15.25 39.00
C PHE A 606 -9.83 -15.14 37.63
N THR A 607 -9.43 -14.15 36.82
CA THR A 607 -10.02 -13.97 35.48
C THR A 607 -9.00 -13.56 34.44
N THR A 608 -9.04 -14.21 33.28
CA THR A 608 -8.21 -13.89 32.11
C THR A 608 -8.99 -13.14 31.02
N MET A 609 -10.29 -12.89 31.21
CA MET A 609 -11.11 -12.01 30.38
C MET A 609 -12.14 -11.28 31.24
N VAL A 610 -12.29 -9.96 31.11
CA VAL A 610 -13.14 -9.14 31.99
C VAL A 610 -14.51 -8.83 31.36
N PRO A 611 -15.63 -9.44 31.81
CA PRO A 611 -16.95 -8.89 31.59
C PRO A 611 -17.15 -7.63 32.44
N PRO A 612 -17.82 -6.57 31.95
CA PRO A 612 -18.06 -5.35 32.72
C PRO A 612 -18.77 -5.56 34.07
N CYS A 613 -19.60 -6.60 34.19
CA CYS A 613 -20.35 -6.92 35.41
C CYS A 613 -19.48 -7.43 36.57
N LEU A 614 -18.31 -8.04 36.32
CA LEU A 614 -17.49 -8.61 37.40
C LEU A 614 -16.85 -7.52 38.28
N LYS A 615 -16.52 -6.35 37.69
CA LYS A 615 -15.97 -5.19 38.41
C LYS A 615 -16.92 -4.65 39.50
N ALA A 616 -18.23 -4.87 39.37
CA ALA A 616 -19.22 -4.43 40.36
C ALA A 616 -19.36 -5.40 41.54
N LEU A 617 -19.00 -6.68 41.36
CA LEU A 617 -19.14 -7.73 42.37
C LEU A 617 -17.92 -7.83 43.31
N THR A 618 -16.73 -7.51 42.81
CA THR A 618 -15.47 -7.57 43.59
C THR A 618 -15.19 -6.30 44.41
N ALA A 619 -15.88 -5.19 44.13
CA ALA A 619 -15.58 -3.87 44.71
C ALA A 619 -16.08 -3.63 46.15
N SER A 620 -16.60 -4.65 46.85
CA SER A 620 -17.23 -4.47 48.18
C SER A 620 -16.31 -4.78 49.39
N ARG A 621 -15.06 -5.21 49.19
CA ARG A 621 -14.10 -5.53 50.28
C ARG A 621 -13.14 -4.39 50.65
N SER A 622 -13.66 -3.18 50.86
CA SER A 622 -13.13 -2.17 51.80
C SER A 622 -13.91 -0.86 51.66
N ALA A 623 -14.52 -0.39 52.75
CA ALA A 623 -15.19 0.90 52.85
C ALA A 623 -14.37 1.82 53.80
N GLN A 624 -14.45 3.16 53.85
CA GLN A 624 -15.52 4.12 53.49
C GLN A 624 -14.99 5.50 52.97
N PRO A 625 -15.86 6.41 52.45
CA PRO A 625 -15.53 7.73 51.87
C PRO A 625 -15.93 8.91 52.81
N PRO A 626 -15.92 10.24 52.44
CA PRO A 626 -16.77 10.88 51.40
C PRO A 626 -15.99 11.84 50.44
N LEU A 627 -16.42 12.38 49.28
CA LEU A 627 -17.67 12.54 48.49
C LEU A 627 -18.01 14.04 48.25
N HIS A 628 -17.78 14.55 47.04
CA HIS A 628 -18.55 15.61 46.36
C HIS A 628 -18.21 15.56 44.84
N ALA A 629 -18.90 14.78 44.00
CA ALA A 629 -20.25 14.97 43.45
C ALA A 629 -20.32 15.85 42.17
N PHE A 630 -20.60 15.23 41.02
CA PHE A 630 -21.66 15.71 40.09
C PHE A 630 -22.20 14.55 39.21
N LYS A 631 -23.46 14.67 38.80
CA LYS A 631 -24.33 13.56 38.36
C LYS A 631 -24.18 13.22 36.86
N ARG A 632 -24.35 11.94 36.51
CA ARG A 632 -24.91 11.51 35.21
C ARG A 632 -26.01 10.48 35.40
N SER A 633 -27.20 10.81 34.91
CA SER A 633 -28.36 9.92 34.82
C SER A 633 -28.30 9.04 33.56
N ALA A 634 -28.98 7.89 33.60
CA ALA A 634 -29.02 6.91 32.52
C ALA A 634 -29.83 7.39 31.28
N PHE A 635 -29.62 6.76 30.13
CA PHE A 635 -30.59 5.83 29.53
C PHE A 635 -30.01 5.07 28.33
N ILE A 636 -30.56 3.88 28.07
CA ILE A 636 -30.17 2.93 27.00
C ILE A 636 -31.20 3.01 25.86
N PRO A 637 -30.82 2.91 24.58
CA PRO A 637 -31.72 2.48 23.51
C PRO A 637 -31.48 1.01 23.12
N LYS A 638 -32.55 0.21 23.08
CA LYS A 638 -32.53 -1.15 22.50
C LYS A 638 -32.53 -1.09 20.96
N CYS A 639 -32.01 -2.14 20.34
CA CYS A 639 -32.14 -2.37 18.92
C CYS A 639 -33.49 -3.06 18.60
N THR A 640 -34.23 -2.53 17.63
CA THR A 640 -35.34 -3.24 16.95
C THR A 640 -35.38 -2.80 15.49
N THR A 641 -35.32 -3.77 14.58
CA THR A 641 -35.54 -3.59 13.13
C THR A 641 -37.01 -3.33 12.82
N LEU A 642 -37.31 -2.38 11.92
CA LEU A 642 -38.47 -2.44 11.03
C LEU A 642 -38.31 -1.48 9.82
N GLN A 643 -39.06 -1.76 8.75
CA GLN A 643 -38.85 -1.21 7.41
C GLN A 643 -39.54 0.15 7.16
N HIS A 644 -39.15 0.77 6.03
CA HIS A 644 -39.80 1.90 5.37
C HIS A 644 -41.34 1.96 5.49
N ARG A 645 -41.86 3.17 5.79
CA ARG A 645 -42.80 3.87 4.89
C ARG A 645 -42.87 5.37 5.18
N HIS A 646 -43.16 6.16 4.14
CA HIS A 646 -43.42 7.60 4.21
C HIS A 646 -44.66 7.93 5.07
N TYR A 647 -44.75 9.16 5.58
CA TYR A 647 -45.71 10.13 5.04
C TYR A 647 -45.28 11.59 5.30
N SER A 648 -45.90 12.51 4.57
CA SER A 648 -45.54 13.92 4.34
C SER A 648 -46.16 14.93 5.32
N SER A 649 -45.61 16.15 5.34
CA SER A 649 -46.46 17.36 5.13
C SER A 649 -45.68 18.63 4.75
N GLN A 650 -45.98 19.16 3.55
CA GLN A 650 -46.10 20.59 3.17
C GLN A 650 -44.88 21.54 3.34
N GLY A 651 -44.59 22.50 2.46
CA GLY A 651 -45.13 22.99 1.17
C GLY A 651 -44.16 24.09 0.65
N SER A 652 -44.18 24.60 -0.59
CA SER A 652 -45.26 24.74 -1.57
C SER A 652 -44.73 24.99 -3.02
N SER A 653 -45.57 24.68 -4.03
CA SER A 653 -45.58 25.19 -5.44
C SER A 653 -44.32 24.98 -6.32
N SER A 654 -44.39 24.64 -7.62
CA SER A 654 -45.47 24.51 -8.63
C SER A 654 -44.89 23.83 -9.89
N SER A 655 -45.60 23.16 -10.82
CA SER A 655 -47.01 22.72 -10.96
C SER A 655 -47.22 21.96 -12.29
N ILE A 656 -48.30 21.16 -12.41
CA ILE A 656 -48.90 20.61 -13.67
C ILE A 656 -48.10 19.47 -14.36
N GLY A 657 -48.70 18.36 -14.84
CA GLY A 657 -50.08 17.88 -14.73
C GLY A 657 -50.49 16.90 -15.85
N HIS A 658 -51.48 16.03 -15.58
CA HIS A 658 -52.14 15.04 -16.48
C HIS A 658 -51.33 13.78 -16.88
N SER A 659 -51.94 12.59 -17.05
CA SER A 659 -53.34 12.14 -16.80
C SER A 659 -53.46 10.62 -16.58
N SER A 660 -54.56 10.21 -15.95
CA SER A 660 -55.10 8.84 -15.81
C SER A 660 -55.38 8.16 -17.18
N GLU A 661 -55.49 6.83 -17.35
CA GLU A 661 -56.40 5.80 -16.76
C GLU A 661 -55.83 4.35 -17.04
N ARG A 662 -56.41 3.18 -16.72
CA ARG A 662 -57.74 2.75 -16.18
C ARG A 662 -57.67 1.41 -15.38
N PHE A 663 -58.86 0.92 -15.01
CA PHE A 663 -59.35 -0.36 -14.45
C PHE A 663 -58.82 -1.67 -15.12
N ALA A 664 -59.08 -2.91 -14.65
CA ALA A 664 -59.42 -3.55 -13.35
C ALA A 664 -59.79 -5.04 -13.63
N GLY A 665 -59.62 -6.00 -12.72
CA GLY A 665 -60.41 -7.25 -12.78
C GLY A 665 -59.84 -8.58 -12.25
N LYS A 666 -60.42 -9.03 -11.12
CA LYS A 666 -60.77 -10.41 -10.71
C LYS A 666 -59.67 -11.46 -10.41
N ALA A 667 -60.00 -12.30 -9.42
CA ALA A 667 -59.24 -13.42 -8.90
C ALA A 667 -59.87 -14.77 -9.30
N SER A 668 -59.12 -15.88 -9.18
CA SER A 668 -59.57 -17.11 -8.48
C SER A 668 -58.50 -18.23 -8.47
N SER A 669 -58.79 -19.28 -7.69
CA SER A 669 -58.14 -20.60 -7.60
C SER A 669 -56.91 -20.76 -6.67
N GLN A 670 -57.12 -21.56 -5.61
CA GLN A 670 -56.08 -22.42 -5.02
C GLN A 670 -55.96 -23.70 -5.85
N PRO A 671 -54.87 -24.48 -5.68
CA PRO A 671 -55.12 -25.82 -5.12
C PRO A 671 -54.16 -26.26 -4.00
N ARG A 672 -54.54 -27.41 -3.41
CA ARG A 672 -54.05 -28.05 -2.18
C ARG A 672 -52.57 -28.44 -2.16
N SER A 673 -52.08 -28.59 -0.92
CA SER A 673 -50.84 -29.24 -0.52
C SER A 673 -50.70 -30.70 -0.98
N ARG A 674 -49.46 -31.09 -1.29
CA ARG A 674 -48.96 -32.46 -1.13
C ARG A 674 -47.80 -32.45 -0.15
N THR A 675 -47.87 -33.29 0.87
CA THR A 675 -46.79 -33.55 1.82
C THR A 675 -45.70 -34.39 1.16
N GLY A 676 -44.48 -33.86 1.04
CA GLY A 676 -43.30 -34.62 0.64
C GLY A 676 -42.56 -35.17 1.86
N ASP A 677 -42.13 -36.42 1.78
CA ASP A 677 -41.43 -37.13 2.86
C ASP A 677 -40.03 -36.52 3.14
N PRO A 678 -39.68 -36.19 4.41
CA PRO A 678 -38.38 -35.62 4.75
C PRO A 678 -37.17 -36.46 4.32
N THR A 679 -37.33 -37.78 4.19
CA THR A 679 -36.25 -38.70 3.81
C THR A 679 -35.74 -38.48 2.38
N VAL A 680 -36.60 -38.06 1.44
CA VAL A 680 -36.23 -37.82 0.04
C VAL A 680 -35.36 -36.56 -0.10
N ILE A 681 -35.66 -35.52 0.69
CA ILE A 681 -34.90 -34.25 0.68
C ILE A 681 -33.51 -34.43 1.31
N LEU A 682 -33.41 -35.26 2.36
CA LEU A 682 -32.12 -35.59 2.98
C LEU A 682 -31.26 -36.47 2.05
N SER A 683 -31.89 -37.40 1.31
CA SER A 683 -31.20 -38.24 0.33
C SER A 683 -30.59 -37.41 -0.82
N LEU A 684 -31.33 -36.44 -1.36
CA LEU A 684 -30.87 -35.57 -2.45
C LEU A 684 -29.75 -34.61 -2.01
N SER A 685 -29.75 -34.14 -0.75
CA SER A 685 -28.71 -33.26 -0.22
C SER A 685 -27.41 -34.02 0.12
N VAL A 686 -27.50 -35.26 0.61
CA VAL A 686 -26.32 -36.12 0.77
C VAL A 686 -25.75 -36.54 -0.59
N LEU A 687 -26.59 -36.91 -1.56
CA LEU A 687 -26.12 -37.30 -2.89
C LEU A 687 -25.44 -36.14 -3.63
N SER A 688 -25.98 -34.92 -3.55
CA SER A 688 -25.35 -33.72 -4.13
C SER A 688 -24.06 -33.32 -3.37
N GLY A 689 -24.00 -33.52 -2.05
CA GLY A 689 -22.76 -33.36 -1.28
C GLY A 689 -21.66 -34.35 -1.68
N VAL A 690 -22.00 -35.64 -1.86
CA VAL A 690 -21.06 -36.70 -2.28
C VAL A 690 -20.63 -36.52 -3.74
N VAL A 691 -21.54 -36.16 -4.65
CA VAL A 691 -21.22 -35.83 -6.05
C VAL A 691 -20.35 -34.57 -6.13
N GLY A 692 -20.67 -33.51 -5.36
CA GLY A 692 -19.84 -32.32 -5.26
C GLY A 692 -18.43 -32.62 -4.73
N TYR A 693 -18.32 -33.47 -3.70
CA TYR A 693 -17.04 -33.90 -3.13
C TYR A 693 -16.23 -34.79 -4.08
N THR A 694 -16.87 -35.69 -4.82
CA THR A 694 -16.16 -36.54 -5.81
C THR A 694 -15.78 -35.78 -7.08
N ILE A 695 -16.57 -34.79 -7.53
CA ILE A 695 -16.17 -33.86 -8.59
C ILE A 695 -14.99 -32.99 -8.13
N ALA A 696 -15.04 -32.45 -6.90
CA ALA A 696 -13.94 -31.69 -6.33
C ALA A 696 -12.67 -32.53 -6.17
N GLN A 697 -12.77 -33.77 -5.67
CA GLN A 697 -11.61 -34.68 -5.55
C GLN A 697 -11.09 -35.17 -6.90
N ARG A 698 -11.94 -35.39 -7.92
CA ARG A 698 -11.46 -35.69 -9.28
C ARG A 698 -10.71 -34.51 -9.88
N GLY A 699 -11.30 -33.32 -9.85
CA GLY A 699 -10.64 -32.10 -10.33
C GLY A 699 -9.31 -31.78 -9.62
N PHE A 700 -9.15 -32.20 -8.35
CA PHE A 700 -7.89 -32.05 -7.62
C PHE A 700 -6.88 -33.19 -7.83
N ARG A 701 -7.33 -34.42 -8.15
CA ARG A 701 -6.43 -35.57 -8.41
C ARG A 701 -6.00 -35.66 -9.88
N GLU A 702 -6.85 -35.28 -10.83
CA GLU A 702 -6.50 -35.17 -12.26
C GLU A 702 -5.49 -34.04 -12.51
N ALA A 703 -5.42 -33.04 -11.62
CA ALA A 703 -4.38 -31.99 -11.63
C ALA A 703 -3.02 -32.43 -11.05
N LEU A 704 -2.89 -33.68 -10.56
CA LEU A 704 -1.70 -34.19 -9.85
C LEU A 704 -1.15 -35.51 -10.42
N VAL A 705 -1.70 -36.02 -11.53
CA VAL A 705 -1.23 -37.24 -12.20
C VAL A 705 -1.15 -36.97 -13.71
N ASP A 706 0.06 -36.99 -14.24
CA ASP A 706 0.44 -36.81 -15.66
C ASP A 706 -0.06 -35.54 -16.38
N GLY A 707 0.68 -34.44 -16.21
CA GLY A 707 0.59 -33.26 -17.08
C GLY A 707 1.31 -32.03 -16.50
N ASP A 708 1.85 -31.17 -17.36
CA ASP A 708 2.26 -29.82 -16.95
C ASP A 708 0.98 -29.01 -16.64
N PRO A 709 0.76 -28.50 -15.40
CA PRO A 709 -0.46 -27.77 -15.03
C PRO A 709 -0.59 -26.37 -15.66
N TYR A 710 0.26 -26.07 -16.66
CA TYR A 710 0.24 -24.91 -17.54
C TYR A 710 -0.10 -25.27 -19.00
N GLN A 711 -0.28 -26.55 -19.34
CA GLN A 711 -0.56 -26.99 -20.70
C GLN A 711 -2.06 -26.89 -21.01
N THR A 712 -2.44 -25.86 -21.78
CA THR A 712 -3.82 -25.67 -22.25
C THR A 712 -4.26 -26.80 -23.19
N THR A 713 -5.41 -27.41 -22.90
CA THR A 713 -6.04 -28.45 -23.74
C THR A 713 -7.26 -27.88 -24.47
N PHE A 714 -7.09 -27.56 -25.75
CA PHE A 714 -8.17 -27.14 -26.64
C PHE A 714 -9.07 -28.30 -27.06
N GLY A 715 -10.23 -27.97 -27.64
CA GLY A 715 -11.13 -28.95 -28.27
C GLY A 715 -10.51 -29.64 -29.48
N THR A 716 -11.09 -30.76 -29.89
CA THR A 716 -10.72 -31.47 -31.12
C THR A 716 -11.23 -30.72 -32.36
N PRO A 717 -10.73 -31.04 -33.58
CA PRO A 717 -11.30 -30.50 -34.82
C PRO A 717 -12.82 -30.71 -34.94
N GLN A 718 -13.34 -31.84 -34.43
CA GLN A 718 -14.78 -32.12 -34.41
C GLN A 718 -15.55 -31.19 -33.47
N ASP A 719 -14.96 -30.83 -32.32
CA ASP A 719 -15.54 -29.84 -31.40
C ASP A 719 -15.55 -28.44 -32.03
N PHE A 720 -14.56 -28.11 -32.87
CA PHE A 720 -14.53 -26.83 -33.58
C PHE A 720 -15.58 -26.78 -34.69
N GLU A 721 -15.83 -27.88 -35.42
CA GLU A 721 -16.96 -27.97 -36.37
C GLU A 721 -18.30 -27.76 -35.66
N LEU A 722 -18.50 -28.38 -34.48
CA LEU A 722 -19.70 -28.19 -33.67
C LEU A 722 -19.84 -26.76 -33.14
N ALA A 723 -18.74 -26.14 -32.70
CA ALA A 723 -18.71 -24.73 -32.29
C ALA A 723 -19.10 -23.80 -33.45
N ILE A 724 -18.58 -24.05 -34.65
CA ILE A 724 -18.91 -23.28 -35.86
C ILE A 724 -20.39 -23.45 -36.24
N ALA A 725 -20.93 -24.67 -36.14
CA ALA A 725 -22.34 -24.92 -36.37
C ALA A 725 -23.24 -24.17 -35.36
N GLU A 726 -22.89 -24.20 -34.07
CA GLU A 726 -23.63 -23.50 -33.01
C GLU A 726 -23.50 -21.97 -33.11
N LEU A 727 -22.36 -21.44 -33.57
CA LEU A 727 -22.21 -20.03 -33.93
C LEU A 727 -23.15 -19.66 -35.09
N LYS A 728 -23.16 -20.46 -36.17
CA LYS A 728 -24.04 -20.22 -37.34
C LYS A 728 -25.53 -20.28 -36.96
N ASP A 729 -25.93 -21.14 -36.03
CA ASP A 729 -27.30 -21.18 -35.50
C ASP A 729 -27.62 -19.97 -34.60
N ALA A 730 -26.75 -19.68 -33.62
CA ALA A 730 -26.93 -18.58 -32.67
C ALA A 730 -26.95 -17.18 -33.32
N PHE A 731 -26.35 -17.05 -34.50
CA PHE A 731 -26.31 -15.84 -35.32
C PHE A 731 -27.09 -15.96 -36.64
N SER A 732 -27.93 -16.99 -36.80
CA SER A 732 -28.66 -17.34 -38.04
C SER A 732 -29.53 -16.23 -38.66
N GLN A 733 -29.87 -15.20 -37.89
CA GLN A 733 -30.62 -14.03 -38.35
C GLN A 733 -29.74 -12.92 -38.95
N THR A 734 -28.43 -13.15 -39.04
CA THR A 734 -27.40 -12.19 -39.45
C THR A 734 -26.33 -12.88 -40.30
N ASP A 735 -25.55 -12.10 -41.04
CA ASP A 735 -24.34 -12.52 -41.74
C ASP A 735 -23.09 -12.51 -40.83
N ALA A 736 -23.27 -12.49 -39.50
CA ALA A 736 -22.20 -12.24 -38.54
C ALA A 736 -21.19 -13.38 -38.36
N VAL A 737 -21.32 -14.52 -39.05
CA VAL A 737 -20.42 -15.68 -38.92
C VAL A 737 -19.86 -16.08 -40.29
N SER A 738 -18.55 -15.92 -40.46
CA SER A 738 -17.83 -16.19 -41.70
C SER A 738 -16.86 -17.35 -41.56
N THR A 739 -16.90 -18.25 -42.55
CA THR A 739 -15.90 -19.31 -42.76
C THR A 739 -15.38 -19.26 -44.19
N ASP A 740 -15.39 -18.07 -44.80
CA ASP A 740 -14.88 -17.85 -46.15
C ASP A 740 -13.34 -17.85 -46.16
N ALA A 741 -12.73 -18.43 -47.19
CA ALA A 741 -11.28 -18.64 -47.23
C ALA A 741 -10.49 -17.31 -47.32
N ASP A 742 -11.01 -16.31 -48.04
CA ASP A 742 -10.36 -15.01 -48.15
C ASP A 742 -10.50 -14.24 -46.83
N ASP A 743 -11.66 -14.34 -46.17
CA ASP A 743 -11.91 -13.68 -44.89
C ASP A 743 -11.08 -14.28 -43.74
N LEU A 744 -10.90 -15.60 -43.71
CA LEU A 744 -9.95 -16.24 -42.78
C LEU A 744 -8.50 -15.82 -43.04
N HIS A 745 -8.14 -15.59 -44.31
CA HIS A 745 -6.80 -15.16 -44.69
C HIS A 745 -6.52 -13.69 -44.33
N THR A 746 -7.44 -12.76 -44.59
CA THR A 746 -7.29 -11.33 -44.22
C THR A 746 -7.17 -11.12 -42.71
N HIS A 747 -7.85 -11.95 -41.90
CA HIS A 747 -7.76 -11.89 -40.44
C HIS A 747 -6.57 -12.66 -39.83
N GLY A 748 -5.93 -13.54 -40.61
CA GLY A 748 -4.78 -14.34 -40.16
C GLY A 748 -3.40 -13.78 -40.56
N PHE A 749 -3.36 -12.85 -41.52
CA PHE A 749 -2.15 -12.36 -42.18
C PHE A 749 -2.20 -10.84 -42.39
N SER A 750 -1.04 -10.16 -42.33
CA SER A 750 -0.91 -8.75 -42.70
C SER A 750 0.41 -8.50 -43.42
N SER A 751 0.42 -7.56 -44.36
CA SER A 751 1.64 -7.11 -45.04
C SER A 751 2.56 -6.27 -44.14
N ASN A 752 2.04 -5.77 -43.01
CA ASN A 752 2.76 -4.93 -42.05
C ASN A 752 3.41 -5.73 -40.90
N ILE A 753 3.21 -7.05 -40.83
CA ILE A 753 3.86 -7.91 -39.82
C ILE A 753 4.94 -8.78 -40.47
N TYR A 754 6.04 -8.97 -39.75
CA TYR A 754 7.16 -9.82 -40.17
C TYR A 754 7.05 -11.26 -39.66
N HIS A 755 6.17 -11.51 -38.68
CA HIS A 755 5.87 -12.85 -38.19
C HIS A 755 5.09 -13.67 -39.21
N PRO A 756 5.28 -15.01 -39.25
CA PRO A 756 4.41 -15.90 -40.03
C PRO A 756 2.93 -15.71 -39.63
N GLY A 757 2.01 -15.67 -40.59
CA GLY A 757 0.57 -15.64 -40.29
C GLY A 757 0.04 -16.99 -39.81
N ALA A 758 -1.19 -17.02 -39.31
CA ALA A 758 -1.95 -18.25 -39.05
C ALA A 758 -3.44 -17.96 -39.14
N LEU A 759 -4.16 -18.85 -39.80
CA LEU A 759 -5.61 -18.75 -40.00
C LEU A 759 -6.36 -18.97 -38.68
N HIS A 760 -7.51 -18.31 -38.58
CA HIS A 760 -8.57 -18.71 -37.66
C HIS A 760 -9.41 -19.83 -38.29
N SER A 761 -10.31 -20.45 -37.53
CA SER A 761 -11.27 -21.42 -38.07
C SER A 761 -12.60 -20.75 -38.47
N VAL A 762 -12.92 -19.61 -37.86
CA VAL A 762 -14.15 -18.85 -38.08
C VAL A 762 -13.93 -17.39 -37.66
N ILE A 763 -14.51 -16.44 -38.41
CA ILE A 763 -14.63 -15.03 -38.00
C ILE A 763 -16.06 -14.81 -37.50
N VAL A 764 -16.22 -14.09 -36.38
CA VAL A 764 -17.53 -13.68 -35.87
C VAL A 764 -17.53 -12.18 -35.61
N TYR A 765 -18.55 -11.50 -36.13
CA TYR A 765 -18.72 -10.06 -36.12
C TYR A 765 -19.86 -9.62 -35.16
N PRO A 766 -19.63 -9.56 -33.83
CA PRO A 766 -20.64 -9.12 -32.87
C PRO A 766 -21.04 -7.65 -33.06
N GLU A 767 -22.31 -7.33 -32.78
CA GLU A 767 -22.84 -5.96 -32.83
C GLU A 767 -23.12 -5.39 -31.42
N SER A 768 -23.13 -6.26 -30.40
CA SER A 768 -23.45 -5.96 -29.00
C SER A 768 -22.54 -6.68 -28.00
N THR A 769 -22.60 -6.26 -26.72
CA THR A 769 -21.86 -6.96 -25.64
C THR A 769 -22.44 -8.36 -25.41
N GLU A 770 -23.76 -8.50 -25.59
CA GLU A 770 -24.52 -9.73 -25.46
C GLU A 770 -24.08 -10.76 -26.50
N ASP A 771 -23.75 -10.33 -27.73
CA ASP A 771 -23.20 -11.19 -28.78
C ASP A 771 -21.81 -11.72 -28.41
N VAL A 772 -20.93 -10.85 -27.88
CA VAL A 772 -19.63 -11.28 -27.35
C VAL A 772 -19.81 -12.31 -26.24
N VAL A 773 -20.78 -12.14 -25.34
CA VAL A 773 -21.11 -13.14 -24.30
C VAL A 773 -21.58 -14.47 -24.90
N LYS A 774 -22.37 -14.47 -25.99
CA LYS A 774 -22.74 -15.72 -26.70
C LYS A 774 -21.50 -16.43 -27.25
N ILE A 775 -20.64 -15.68 -27.95
CA ILE A 775 -19.41 -16.22 -28.55
C ILE A 775 -18.51 -16.85 -27.49
N VAL A 776 -18.26 -16.14 -26.37
CA VAL A 776 -17.41 -16.63 -25.28
C VAL A 776 -17.99 -17.89 -24.62
N LYS A 777 -19.32 -18.00 -24.49
CA LYS A 777 -19.97 -19.22 -23.96
C LYS A 777 -19.81 -20.41 -24.91
N ILE A 778 -19.95 -20.22 -26.22
CA ILE A 778 -19.76 -21.28 -27.21
C ILE A 778 -18.27 -21.69 -27.26
N ALA A 779 -17.36 -20.73 -27.27
CA ALA A 779 -15.92 -20.97 -27.19
C ALA A 779 -15.53 -21.79 -25.94
N THR A 780 -16.10 -21.44 -24.78
CA THR A 780 -15.89 -22.16 -23.51
C THR A 780 -16.43 -23.58 -23.56
N LYS A 781 -17.63 -23.78 -24.14
CA LYS A 781 -18.29 -25.09 -24.28
C LYS A 781 -17.45 -26.09 -25.07
N TYR A 782 -16.84 -25.64 -26.17
CA TYR A 782 -16.03 -26.48 -27.07
C TYR A 782 -14.51 -26.32 -26.88
N ARG A 783 -14.08 -25.58 -25.85
CA ARG A 783 -12.66 -25.23 -25.59
C ARG A 783 -11.92 -24.71 -26.83
N MET A 784 -12.61 -23.85 -27.59
CA MET A 784 -12.08 -23.24 -28.81
C MET A 784 -11.34 -21.93 -28.47
N PRO A 785 -10.12 -21.69 -28.98
CA PRO A 785 -9.41 -20.43 -28.79
C PRO A 785 -10.23 -19.22 -29.26
N VAL A 786 -10.03 -18.08 -28.61
CA VAL A 786 -10.68 -16.80 -28.92
C VAL A 786 -9.61 -15.73 -29.10
N VAL A 787 -9.54 -15.12 -30.29
CA VAL A 787 -8.63 -14.00 -30.58
C VAL A 787 -9.45 -12.74 -30.85
N PRO A 788 -9.39 -11.73 -29.97
CA PRO A 788 -10.07 -10.46 -30.19
C PRO A 788 -9.41 -9.68 -31.34
N TYR A 789 -10.22 -9.16 -32.25
CA TYR A 789 -9.78 -8.43 -33.45
C TYR A 789 -10.52 -7.09 -33.55
N SER A 790 -9.88 -6.11 -34.19
CA SER A 790 -10.45 -4.77 -34.42
C SER A 790 -9.69 -4.10 -35.57
N GLY A 791 -8.97 -2.99 -35.35
CA GLY A 791 -8.26 -2.29 -36.44
C GLY A 791 -7.07 -3.03 -37.09
N ALA A 792 -6.60 -4.14 -36.50
CA ALA A 792 -5.52 -5.01 -37.04
C ALA A 792 -4.20 -4.32 -37.44
N THR A 793 -3.91 -3.16 -36.86
CA THR A 793 -2.70 -2.36 -37.13
C THR A 793 -1.49 -2.72 -36.26
N SER A 794 -1.59 -3.71 -35.38
CA SER A 794 -0.52 -4.04 -34.43
C SER A 794 0.60 -4.87 -35.06
N LEU A 795 1.85 -4.62 -34.62
CA LEU A 795 3.05 -5.06 -35.33
C LEU A 795 3.68 -6.37 -34.77
N GLU A 796 3.42 -6.72 -33.51
CA GLU A 796 3.98 -7.91 -32.86
C GLU A 796 3.06 -9.15 -32.94
N GLY A 797 2.14 -9.18 -33.93
CA GLY A 797 1.31 -10.35 -34.24
C GLY A 797 0.16 -10.67 -33.27
N GLN A 798 -0.33 -9.69 -32.50
CA GLN A 798 -1.38 -9.90 -31.49
C GLN A 798 -2.68 -10.53 -32.03
N PHE A 799 -3.11 -10.15 -33.22
CA PHE A 799 -4.38 -10.59 -33.83
C PHE A 799 -4.28 -11.93 -34.57
N ARG A 800 -3.07 -12.50 -34.72
CA ARG A 800 -2.81 -13.75 -35.44
C ARG A 800 -3.59 -14.92 -34.80
N GLY A 801 -4.15 -15.80 -35.63
CA GLY A 801 -4.71 -17.08 -35.18
C GLY A 801 -3.72 -17.92 -34.38
N HIS A 802 -4.25 -18.87 -33.61
CA HIS A 802 -3.44 -19.91 -32.99
C HIS A 802 -3.16 -21.03 -34.01
N GLU A 803 -2.11 -21.83 -33.84
CA GLU A 803 -1.72 -22.87 -34.80
C GLU A 803 -2.77 -23.99 -34.98
N VAL A 804 -3.67 -24.12 -34.01
CA VAL A 804 -4.82 -25.05 -34.04
C VAL A 804 -6.08 -24.45 -34.65
N GLY A 805 -6.04 -23.17 -35.07
CA GLY A 805 -7.22 -22.37 -35.41
C GLY A 805 -7.89 -21.74 -34.17
N GLY A 806 -9.20 -21.44 -34.28
CA GLY A 806 -9.97 -20.75 -33.25
C GLY A 806 -10.99 -19.75 -33.81
N ILE A 807 -11.60 -18.98 -32.92
CA ILE A 807 -12.59 -17.93 -33.24
C ILE A 807 -11.88 -16.58 -33.26
N CYS A 808 -11.89 -15.90 -34.40
CA CYS A 808 -11.62 -14.47 -34.48
C CYS A 808 -12.89 -13.71 -34.10
N VAL A 809 -12.81 -12.82 -33.11
CA VAL A 809 -13.93 -11.96 -32.73
C VAL A 809 -13.66 -10.56 -33.28
N ASP A 810 -14.13 -10.28 -34.49
CA ASP A 810 -13.96 -8.96 -35.10
C ASP A 810 -15.00 -7.97 -34.58
N LEU A 811 -14.51 -7.07 -33.72
CA LEU A 811 -15.29 -6.00 -33.12
C LEU A 811 -15.64 -4.86 -34.10
N ASN A 812 -15.26 -4.93 -35.38
CA ASN A 812 -15.45 -3.84 -36.36
C ASN A 812 -16.92 -3.42 -36.61
N ARG A 813 -17.92 -4.25 -36.26
CA ARG A 813 -19.35 -3.83 -36.23
C ARG A 813 -19.79 -3.11 -34.94
N MET A 814 -18.89 -2.98 -33.97
CA MET A 814 -19.07 -2.21 -32.73
C MET A 814 -18.33 -0.87 -32.85
N ASP A 815 -18.80 0.00 -33.73
CA ASP A 815 -18.16 1.25 -34.17
C ASP A 815 -18.88 2.53 -33.72
N LYS A 816 -19.83 2.44 -32.78
CA LYS A 816 -20.68 3.57 -32.39
C LYS A 816 -20.05 4.44 -31.29
N ILE A 817 -20.06 5.75 -31.48
CA ILE A 817 -19.92 6.72 -30.40
C ILE A 817 -21.27 6.81 -29.68
N ILE A 818 -21.30 6.36 -28.43
CA ILE A 818 -22.51 6.21 -27.62
C ILE A 818 -22.91 7.55 -26.97
N GLN A 819 -21.93 8.29 -26.46
CA GLN A 819 -22.17 9.55 -25.77
C GLN A 819 -20.96 10.49 -25.85
N ILE A 820 -21.21 11.79 -26.07
CA ILE A 820 -20.22 12.87 -25.95
C ILE A 820 -20.60 13.73 -24.74
N ASN A 821 -19.76 13.75 -23.70
CA ASN A 821 -19.95 14.53 -22.48
C ASN A 821 -19.01 15.74 -22.50
N GLU A 822 -19.32 16.73 -23.34
CA GLU A 822 -18.49 17.94 -23.55
C GLU A 822 -18.12 18.64 -22.23
N LYS A 823 -19.12 18.87 -21.35
CA LYS A 823 -18.96 19.53 -20.05
C LYS A 823 -18.00 18.81 -19.10
N ASP A 824 -17.88 17.49 -19.23
CA ASP A 824 -16.99 16.65 -18.43
C ASP A 824 -15.69 16.31 -19.17
N SER A 825 -15.59 16.69 -20.45
CA SER A 825 -14.52 16.36 -21.41
C SER A 825 -14.27 14.84 -21.52
N ASP A 826 -15.33 14.06 -21.71
CA ASP A 826 -15.24 12.61 -21.93
C ASP A 826 -16.18 12.10 -23.04
N ILE A 827 -15.85 10.94 -23.63
CA ILE A 827 -16.66 10.23 -24.63
C ILE A 827 -16.85 8.79 -24.18
N VAL A 828 -18.04 8.23 -24.38
CA VAL A 828 -18.34 6.79 -24.29
C VAL A 828 -18.49 6.26 -25.71
N CYS A 829 -17.79 5.17 -26.04
CA CYS A 829 -17.72 4.62 -27.40
C CYS A 829 -17.52 3.10 -27.40
N GLN A 830 -17.91 2.46 -28.50
CA GLN A 830 -17.63 1.05 -28.76
C GLN A 830 -16.19 0.85 -29.30
N PRO A 831 -15.61 -0.37 -29.19
CA PRO A 831 -14.18 -0.62 -29.42
C PRO A 831 -13.64 -0.31 -30.82
N ALA A 832 -14.45 -0.42 -31.89
CA ALA A 832 -13.99 -0.20 -33.25
C ALA A 832 -14.02 1.26 -33.73
N VAL A 833 -14.50 2.19 -32.90
CA VAL A 833 -14.36 3.62 -33.18
C VAL A 833 -12.89 3.96 -33.41
N ARG A 834 -12.56 4.64 -34.51
CA ARG A 834 -11.20 5.11 -34.79
C ARG A 834 -10.93 6.42 -34.06
N TRP A 835 -9.71 6.59 -33.57
CA TRP A 835 -9.32 7.82 -32.84
C TRP A 835 -9.38 9.08 -33.73
N MET A 836 -9.11 8.92 -35.03
CA MET A 836 -9.19 10.01 -36.02
C MET A 836 -10.65 10.46 -36.21
N ASP A 837 -11.58 9.52 -36.32
CA ASP A 837 -13.00 9.79 -36.55
C ASP A 837 -13.63 10.51 -35.34
N ILE A 838 -13.17 10.22 -34.11
CA ILE A 838 -13.52 10.99 -32.91
C ILE A 838 -13.08 12.45 -33.04
N ASN A 839 -11.83 12.68 -33.42
CA ASN A 839 -11.27 14.03 -33.51
C ASN A 839 -11.87 14.84 -34.67
N GLU A 840 -12.19 14.17 -35.78
CA GLU A 840 -12.94 14.77 -36.89
C GLU A 840 -14.37 15.13 -36.45
N LEU A 841 -15.10 14.22 -35.83
CA LEU A 841 -16.46 14.49 -35.36
C LEU A 841 -16.53 15.63 -34.33
N LEU A 842 -15.54 15.74 -33.44
CA LEU A 842 -15.44 16.86 -32.51
C LEU A 842 -15.21 18.18 -33.24
N ARG A 843 -14.35 18.18 -34.27
CA ARG A 843 -14.08 19.33 -35.15
C ARG A 843 -15.32 19.75 -35.94
N GLU A 844 -16.02 18.81 -36.58
CA GLU A 844 -17.26 19.05 -37.33
C GLU A 844 -18.37 19.65 -36.44
N LYS A 845 -18.45 19.22 -35.18
CA LYS A 845 -19.39 19.75 -34.19
C LYS A 845 -18.98 21.09 -33.58
N GLY A 846 -17.79 21.62 -33.90
CA GLY A 846 -17.23 22.84 -33.32
C GLY A 846 -16.87 22.71 -31.84
N ILE A 847 -16.70 21.48 -31.33
CA ILE A 847 -16.36 21.23 -29.93
C ILE A 847 -14.84 21.42 -29.75
N PRO A 848 -14.36 22.33 -28.88
CA PRO A 848 -12.94 22.69 -28.75
C PRO A 848 -12.14 21.67 -27.92
N LEU A 849 -12.41 20.38 -28.13
CA LEU A 849 -11.81 19.24 -27.43
C LEU A 849 -11.29 18.21 -28.43
N PHE A 850 -10.32 17.39 -28.03
CA PHE A 850 -9.82 16.27 -28.84
C PHE A 850 -9.29 15.13 -27.96
N PHE A 851 -9.21 13.92 -28.50
CA PHE A 851 -8.52 12.77 -27.91
C PHE A 851 -7.04 12.79 -28.35
N PRO A 852 -6.06 12.88 -27.43
CA PRO A 852 -4.69 13.21 -27.82
C PRO A 852 -3.78 12.03 -28.12
N ILE A 853 -4.15 10.79 -27.75
CA ILE A 853 -3.37 9.58 -28.07
C ILE A 853 -3.50 9.31 -29.57
N ASP A 854 -2.39 9.41 -30.31
CA ASP A 854 -2.37 9.49 -31.79
C ASP A 854 -1.43 8.47 -32.47
N PRO A 855 -1.67 7.16 -32.29
CA PRO A 855 -0.90 6.11 -32.97
C PRO A 855 -1.18 6.10 -34.48
N GLY A 856 -0.49 5.21 -35.20
CA GLY A 856 -0.62 5.04 -36.65
C GLY A 856 -2.08 4.99 -37.17
N PRO A 857 -2.35 5.52 -38.38
CA PRO A 857 -3.68 5.51 -38.98
C PRO A 857 -4.29 4.09 -39.04
N GLY A 858 -5.61 4.01 -38.79
CA GLY A 858 -6.36 2.75 -38.76
C GLY A 858 -6.56 2.16 -37.37
N ALA A 859 -5.83 2.63 -36.35
CA ALA A 859 -6.01 2.18 -34.97
C ALA A 859 -7.38 2.56 -34.39
N THR A 860 -7.97 1.61 -33.63
CA THR A 860 -9.30 1.70 -33.00
C THR A 860 -9.19 1.73 -31.48
N ILE A 861 -10.13 2.37 -30.79
CA ILE A 861 -10.08 2.63 -29.33
C ILE A 861 -9.91 1.35 -28.51
N GLY A 862 -10.56 0.24 -28.89
CA GLY A 862 -10.42 -1.06 -28.23
C GLY A 862 -9.04 -1.67 -28.40
N GLY A 863 -8.48 -1.61 -29.62
CA GLY A 863 -7.11 -2.03 -29.89
C GLY A 863 -6.08 -1.20 -29.14
N MET A 864 -6.25 0.13 -29.14
CA MET A 864 -5.38 1.09 -28.45
C MET A 864 -5.33 0.88 -26.93
N LEU A 865 -6.47 0.55 -26.31
CA LEU A 865 -6.54 0.14 -24.91
C LEU A 865 -5.79 -1.19 -24.73
N SER A 866 -6.14 -2.19 -25.53
CA SER A 866 -5.63 -3.56 -25.42
C SER A 866 -4.10 -3.66 -25.55
N THR A 867 -3.47 -2.91 -26.46
CA THR A 867 -2.01 -2.86 -26.61
C THR A 867 -1.32 -1.87 -25.67
N GLY A 868 -2.05 -0.86 -25.17
CA GLY A 868 -1.48 0.18 -24.32
C GLY A 868 -0.58 1.19 -25.07
N CYS A 869 -0.90 1.47 -26.33
CA CYS A 869 -0.13 2.33 -27.25
C CYS A 869 0.07 3.81 -26.82
N SER A 870 0.91 4.53 -27.55
CA SER A 870 1.12 5.99 -27.41
C SER A 870 0.87 6.78 -28.69
N GLY A 871 1.85 6.89 -29.58
CA GLY A 871 1.89 7.88 -30.66
C GLY A 871 2.57 9.21 -30.26
N THR A 872 2.79 10.06 -31.27
CA THR A 872 3.70 11.23 -31.23
C THR A 872 3.42 12.22 -30.10
N ASN A 873 2.16 12.36 -29.67
CA ASN A 873 1.73 13.35 -28.68
C ASN A 873 2.06 12.96 -27.21
N ALA A 874 2.64 11.78 -26.97
CA ALA A 874 2.89 11.25 -25.64
C ALA A 874 3.82 12.13 -24.77
N VAL A 875 4.76 12.86 -25.37
CA VAL A 875 5.63 13.86 -24.69
C VAL A 875 4.83 14.84 -23.84
N ARG A 876 3.66 15.29 -24.32
CA ARG A 876 2.81 16.29 -23.63
C ARG A 876 1.66 15.68 -22.86
N TYR A 877 1.07 14.63 -23.40
CA TYR A 877 -0.19 14.09 -22.89
C TYR A 877 0.00 12.78 -22.10
N GLY A 878 1.15 12.12 -22.21
CA GLY A 878 1.38 10.77 -21.70
C GLY A 878 0.79 9.68 -22.60
N THR A 879 1.05 8.42 -22.27
CA THR A 879 0.65 7.23 -23.04
C THR A 879 -0.74 6.71 -22.65
N ALA A 880 -1.23 5.64 -23.29
CA ALA A 880 -2.46 4.95 -22.86
C ALA A 880 -2.46 4.54 -21.37
N LYS A 881 -1.30 4.25 -20.77
CA LYS A 881 -1.16 3.94 -19.34
C LYS A 881 -1.37 5.18 -18.44
N GLY A 882 -1.47 6.39 -19.00
CA GLY A 882 -1.98 7.60 -18.35
C GLY A 882 -3.49 7.58 -18.09
N GLU A 883 -4.08 8.71 -17.66
CA GLU A 883 -5.52 8.83 -17.37
C GLU A 883 -6.36 9.21 -18.62
N TRP A 884 -6.10 8.55 -19.75
CA TRP A 884 -6.88 8.73 -20.99
C TRP A 884 -8.04 7.75 -21.11
N PHE A 885 -7.85 6.51 -20.70
CA PHE A 885 -8.91 5.51 -20.60
C PHE A 885 -9.54 5.59 -19.20
N LEU A 886 -10.75 6.12 -19.12
CA LEU A 886 -11.44 6.37 -17.85
C LEU A 886 -12.13 5.12 -17.30
N ASN A 887 -12.63 4.23 -18.15
CA ASN A 887 -13.07 2.88 -17.81
C ASN A 887 -13.32 2.10 -19.11
N ALA A 888 -13.40 0.78 -18.97
CA ALA A 888 -13.89 -0.14 -19.98
C ALA A 888 -14.99 -1.06 -19.41
N THR A 889 -15.92 -1.44 -20.28
CA THR A 889 -16.80 -2.62 -20.14
C THR A 889 -16.12 -3.78 -20.86
N VAL A 890 -15.99 -4.92 -20.18
CA VAL A 890 -15.20 -6.07 -20.64
C VAL A 890 -15.99 -7.36 -20.43
N VAL A 891 -16.03 -8.22 -21.44
CA VAL A 891 -16.48 -9.61 -21.32
C VAL A 891 -15.28 -10.47 -20.91
N LEU A 892 -15.36 -11.07 -19.73
CA LEU A 892 -14.35 -11.97 -19.20
C LEU A 892 -14.45 -13.37 -19.84
N PRO A 893 -13.41 -14.21 -19.74
CA PRO A 893 -13.45 -15.61 -20.18
C PRO A 893 -14.55 -16.46 -19.54
N SER A 894 -15.05 -16.07 -18.36
CA SER A 894 -16.23 -16.66 -17.72
C SER A 894 -17.56 -16.34 -18.43
N GLY A 895 -17.56 -15.42 -19.41
CA GLY A 895 -18.75 -14.82 -19.99
C GLY A 895 -19.41 -13.75 -19.11
N GLU A 896 -18.79 -13.36 -17.99
CA GLU A 896 -19.26 -12.25 -17.15
C GLU A 896 -18.93 -10.90 -17.79
N VAL A 897 -19.88 -9.95 -17.73
CA VAL A 897 -19.69 -8.57 -18.17
C VAL A 897 -19.34 -7.69 -16.97
N ILE A 898 -18.12 -7.17 -16.92
CA ILE A 898 -17.68 -6.25 -15.87
C ILE A 898 -17.51 -4.83 -16.41
N LYS A 899 -17.69 -3.83 -15.54
CA LYS A 899 -17.28 -2.44 -15.82
C LYS A 899 -16.19 -2.04 -14.82
N THR A 900 -14.98 -1.84 -15.35
CA THR A 900 -13.73 -1.75 -14.57
C THR A 900 -13.70 -0.67 -13.48
N ARG A 901 -14.29 0.51 -13.75
CA ARG A 901 -14.61 1.53 -12.74
C ARG A 901 -15.76 2.44 -13.23
N ARG A 902 -16.28 3.31 -12.37
CA ARG A 902 -17.30 4.32 -12.74
C ARG A 902 -16.66 5.49 -13.51
N ARG A 903 -17.48 6.35 -14.15
CA ARG A 903 -17.04 7.46 -15.03
C ARG A 903 -16.26 8.59 -14.34
N SER A 904 -16.23 8.61 -13.01
CA SER A 904 -15.63 9.68 -12.20
C SER A 904 -14.12 9.81 -12.42
N ARG A 905 -13.65 11.05 -12.64
CA ARG A 905 -12.23 11.41 -12.88
C ARG A 905 -11.22 10.87 -11.86
N LYS A 906 -11.65 10.64 -10.62
CA LYS A 906 -10.84 10.10 -9.53
C LYS A 906 -11.67 9.06 -8.79
N SER A 907 -11.04 7.93 -8.48
CA SER A 907 -11.60 6.90 -7.60
C SER A 907 -10.48 6.38 -6.70
N ALA A 908 -10.83 6.06 -5.45
CA ALA A 908 -9.99 5.28 -4.53
C ALA A 908 -10.71 3.99 -4.07
N ALA A 909 -11.77 3.61 -4.78
CA ALA A 909 -12.59 2.45 -4.47
C ALA A 909 -11.99 1.19 -5.12
N GLY A 910 -11.14 0.49 -4.37
CA GLY A 910 -10.52 -0.77 -4.80
C GLY A 910 -9.33 -0.60 -5.75
N PHE A 911 -8.98 -1.69 -6.44
CA PHE A 911 -7.92 -1.68 -7.45
C PHE A 911 -8.43 -1.03 -8.75
N ASP A 912 -7.53 -0.35 -9.47
CA ASP A 912 -7.85 0.16 -10.80
C ASP A 912 -7.76 -0.97 -11.83
N LEU A 913 -8.88 -1.68 -12.03
CA LEU A 913 -8.98 -2.73 -13.03
C LEU A 913 -8.83 -2.21 -14.46
N THR A 914 -9.05 -0.91 -14.74
CA THR A 914 -8.83 -0.37 -16.09
C THR A 914 -7.35 -0.47 -16.46
N LYS A 915 -6.44 -0.22 -15.52
CA LYS A 915 -4.99 -0.41 -15.72
C LYS A 915 -4.57 -1.86 -15.94
N LEU A 916 -5.37 -2.83 -15.48
CA LEU A 916 -5.09 -4.25 -15.70
C LEU A 916 -5.41 -4.71 -17.13
N PHE A 917 -6.41 -4.10 -17.78
CA PHE A 917 -6.75 -4.40 -19.18
C PHE A 917 -5.93 -3.59 -20.20
N ILE A 918 -5.31 -2.48 -19.79
CA ILE A 918 -4.42 -1.70 -20.66
C ILE A 918 -3.10 -2.45 -20.87
N GLY A 919 -2.80 -2.84 -22.10
CA GLY A 919 -1.66 -3.71 -22.41
C GLY A 919 -1.89 -5.19 -22.10
N ALA A 920 -3.14 -5.63 -21.92
CA ALA A 920 -3.47 -7.05 -21.72
C ALA A 920 -3.54 -7.86 -23.03
N GLU A 921 -3.51 -7.19 -24.19
CA GLU A 921 -3.44 -7.78 -25.54
C GLU A 921 -4.51 -8.85 -25.82
N GLY A 922 -5.73 -8.62 -25.31
CA GLY A 922 -6.86 -9.54 -25.42
C GLY A 922 -6.77 -10.79 -24.53
N THR A 923 -5.69 -10.96 -23.75
CA THR A 923 -5.44 -12.20 -22.98
C THR A 923 -6.28 -12.30 -21.70
N LEU A 924 -6.90 -11.21 -21.22
CA LEU A 924 -7.71 -11.19 -19.99
C LEU A 924 -9.21 -10.95 -20.24
N GLY A 925 -9.63 -10.63 -21.47
CA GLY A 925 -11.02 -10.31 -21.78
C GLY A 925 -11.18 -9.57 -23.11
N ILE A 926 -12.44 -9.43 -23.56
CA ILE A 926 -12.82 -8.66 -24.76
C ILE A 926 -13.46 -7.34 -24.34
N VAL A 927 -12.90 -6.22 -24.80
CA VAL A 927 -13.41 -4.87 -24.52
C VAL A 927 -14.59 -4.57 -25.45
N THR A 928 -15.75 -4.18 -24.90
CA THR A 928 -16.99 -3.93 -25.68
C THR A 928 -17.52 -2.50 -25.57
N GLU A 929 -17.05 -1.72 -24.60
CA GLU A 929 -17.30 -0.28 -24.47
C GLU A 929 -16.14 0.37 -23.73
N VAL A 930 -15.78 1.60 -24.10
CA VAL A 930 -14.71 2.38 -23.48
C VAL A 930 -15.20 3.80 -23.21
N THR A 931 -14.92 4.32 -22.01
CA THR A 931 -14.96 5.76 -21.74
C THR A 931 -13.56 6.34 -21.89
N ILE A 932 -13.37 7.31 -22.79
CA ILE A 932 -12.11 8.04 -22.99
C ILE A 932 -12.21 9.50 -22.50
N ARG A 933 -11.09 10.05 -22.06
CA ARG A 933 -10.90 11.46 -21.73
C ARG A 933 -10.56 12.26 -22.99
N LEU A 934 -11.12 13.47 -23.10
CA LEU A 934 -10.67 14.50 -24.03
C LEU A 934 -9.77 15.53 -23.33
N ALA A 935 -8.97 16.24 -24.13
CA ALA A 935 -8.17 17.40 -23.78
C ALA A 935 -8.68 18.65 -24.53
N PRO A 936 -8.48 19.87 -24.01
CA PRO A 936 -8.69 21.09 -24.77
C PRO A 936 -7.82 21.14 -26.04
N LEU A 937 -8.42 21.50 -27.17
CA LEU A 937 -7.70 21.77 -28.41
C LEU A 937 -6.98 23.12 -28.30
N LEU A 938 -5.67 23.14 -28.59
CA LEU A 938 -4.83 24.32 -28.45
C LEU A 938 -4.12 24.69 -29.78
N PRO A 939 -3.88 25.99 -30.04
CA PRO A 939 -3.03 26.44 -31.13
C PRO A 939 -1.70 25.68 -31.18
N THR A 940 -1.37 25.15 -32.36
CA THR A 940 -0.22 24.28 -32.61
C THR A 940 0.53 24.78 -33.85
N ASN A 941 1.86 24.77 -33.84
CA ASN A 941 2.69 25.05 -35.02
C ASN A 941 3.87 24.08 -35.10
N VAL A 942 4.39 23.83 -36.30
CA VAL A 942 5.42 22.82 -36.59
C VAL A 942 6.73 23.49 -37.00
N ALA A 943 7.86 22.93 -36.55
CA ALA A 943 9.19 23.33 -37.03
C ALA A 943 10.09 22.13 -37.32
N VAL A 944 11.11 22.36 -38.16
CA VAL A 944 12.18 21.40 -38.46
C VAL A 944 13.53 22.07 -38.26
N VAL A 945 14.51 21.32 -37.77
CA VAL A 945 15.91 21.77 -37.69
C VAL A 945 16.86 20.59 -37.89
N HIS A 946 18.02 20.85 -38.49
CA HIS A 946 19.01 19.83 -38.88
C HIS A 946 20.24 19.89 -37.96
N PHE A 947 20.75 18.74 -37.55
CA PHE A 947 21.92 18.56 -36.68
C PHE A 947 23.11 17.96 -37.44
N PRO A 948 24.33 18.02 -36.88
CA PRO A 948 25.49 17.33 -37.45
C PRO A 948 25.37 15.80 -37.32
N ASP A 949 24.77 15.31 -36.23
CA ASP A 949 24.56 13.89 -35.95
C ASP A 949 23.38 13.67 -34.98
N VAL A 950 22.96 12.41 -34.83
CA VAL A 950 21.89 11.96 -33.91
C VAL A 950 22.15 12.27 -32.44
N ARG A 951 23.42 12.28 -31.99
CA ARG A 951 23.76 12.56 -30.58
C ARG A 951 23.48 14.03 -30.26
N ALA A 952 23.92 14.96 -31.12
CA ALA A 952 23.62 16.37 -30.99
C ALA A 952 22.09 16.65 -31.04
N ALA A 953 21.36 15.94 -31.90
CA ALA A 953 19.89 16.04 -31.97
C ALA A 953 19.21 15.56 -30.68
N THR A 954 19.60 14.41 -30.15
CA THR A 954 19.01 13.86 -28.92
C THR A 954 19.38 14.69 -27.70
N GLU A 955 20.64 15.11 -27.53
CA GLU A 955 21.07 16.00 -26.43
C GLU A 955 20.33 17.35 -26.43
N ALA A 956 20.05 17.92 -27.61
CA ALA A 956 19.20 19.11 -27.74
C ALA A 956 17.76 18.85 -27.29
N SER A 957 17.16 17.70 -27.63
CA SER A 957 15.81 17.32 -27.19
C SER A 957 15.72 17.28 -25.65
N ILE A 958 16.69 16.66 -24.98
CA ILE A 958 16.78 16.57 -23.53
C ILE A 958 16.78 17.96 -22.88
N GLU A 959 17.62 18.88 -23.37
CA GLU A 959 17.71 20.23 -22.83
C GLU A 959 16.43 21.04 -23.08
N ILE A 960 15.83 20.93 -24.27
CA ILE A 960 14.57 21.60 -24.61
C ILE A 960 13.44 21.18 -23.66
N ILE A 961 13.31 19.88 -23.36
CA ILE A 961 12.22 19.35 -22.54
C ILE A 961 12.40 19.69 -21.07
N ASN A 962 13.63 19.59 -20.54
CA ASN A 962 13.93 19.95 -19.16
C ASN A 962 13.77 21.46 -18.85
N GLN A 963 13.67 22.32 -19.87
CA GLN A 963 13.32 23.75 -19.71
C GLN A 963 11.80 23.99 -19.62
N GLY A 964 10.96 22.96 -19.64
CA GLY A 964 9.50 23.09 -19.51
C GLY A 964 8.81 23.67 -20.75
N ALA A 965 9.35 23.41 -21.94
CA ALA A 965 8.85 23.95 -23.20
C ALA A 965 7.37 23.58 -23.46
N GLY A 966 6.62 24.51 -24.08
CA GLY A 966 5.27 24.27 -24.60
C GLY A 966 5.26 23.37 -25.83
N ILE A 967 5.72 22.13 -25.70
CA ILE A 967 5.88 21.16 -26.79
C ILE A 967 4.78 20.10 -26.71
N GLN A 968 4.32 19.66 -27.88
CA GLN A 968 3.43 18.52 -28.07
C GLN A 968 4.19 17.26 -28.51
N CYS A 969 5.19 17.42 -29.39
CA CYS A 969 6.02 16.31 -29.93
C CYS A 969 7.45 16.79 -30.19
N VAL A 970 8.44 15.90 -29.98
CA VAL A 970 9.81 16.03 -30.50
C VAL A 970 10.18 14.72 -31.19
N GLU A 971 10.40 14.79 -32.49
CA GLU A 971 10.56 13.63 -33.37
C GLU A 971 11.93 13.65 -34.03
N LEU A 972 12.77 12.65 -33.77
CA LEU A 972 14.00 12.42 -34.52
C LEU A 972 13.68 11.76 -35.85
N ILE A 973 14.34 12.24 -36.90
CA ILE A 973 14.35 11.63 -38.23
C ILE A 973 15.81 11.63 -38.70
N ASP A 974 16.41 10.45 -38.84
CA ASP A 974 17.82 10.34 -39.27
C ASP A 974 18.02 10.70 -40.75
N ALA A 975 19.26 10.95 -41.16
CA ALA A 975 19.61 11.34 -42.52
C ALA A 975 19.07 10.36 -43.59
N LEU A 976 19.04 9.07 -43.27
CA LEU A 976 18.51 8.01 -44.14
C LEU A 976 16.98 8.06 -44.25
N SER A 977 16.27 8.40 -43.17
CA SER A 977 14.82 8.65 -43.15
C SER A 977 14.44 9.94 -43.87
N MET A 978 15.27 10.99 -43.77
CA MET A 978 15.09 12.22 -44.55
C MET A 978 15.23 11.95 -46.07
N LYS A 979 16.21 11.13 -46.46
CA LYS A 979 16.36 10.61 -47.82
C LYS A 979 15.17 9.76 -48.26
N ALA A 980 14.66 8.90 -47.36
CA ALA A 980 13.48 8.09 -47.62
C ALA A 980 12.24 8.95 -47.94
N THR A 981 12.01 10.00 -47.14
CA THR A 981 10.96 11.01 -47.38
C THR A 981 11.14 11.72 -48.72
N ASN A 982 12.37 12.15 -49.03
CA ASN A 982 12.71 12.77 -50.32
C ASN A 982 12.38 11.85 -51.52
N ASN A 983 12.64 10.54 -51.39
CA ASN A 983 12.36 9.56 -52.45
C ASN A 983 10.86 9.24 -52.58
N TYR A 984 10.16 9.05 -51.45
CA TYR A 984 8.74 8.73 -51.43
C TYR A 984 7.86 9.89 -51.93
N GLY A 985 8.29 11.14 -51.72
CA GLY A 985 7.73 12.31 -52.39
C GLY A 985 6.28 12.62 -52.03
N LYS A 986 5.87 12.36 -50.78
CA LYS A 986 4.49 12.60 -50.33
C LYS A 986 4.16 14.10 -50.23
N SER A 987 5.09 14.92 -49.75
CA SER A 987 5.07 16.38 -49.91
C SER A 987 5.82 16.81 -51.18
N LYS A 988 5.66 18.08 -51.57
CA LYS A 988 6.49 18.69 -52.64
C LYS A 988 7.83 19.19 -52.12
N ARG A 989 8.04 19.16 -50.80
CA ARG A 989 9.25 19.66 -50.14
C ARG A 989 10.41 18.70 -50.37
N LYS A 990 11.62 19.26 -50.47
CA LYS A 990 12.86 18.51 -50.41
C LYS A 990 13.64 18.96 -49.19
N TRP A 991 14.11 17.99 -48.42
CA TRP A 991 14.80 18.20 -47.17
C TRP A 991 16.30 17.97 -47.30
N GLN A 992 17.10 18.56 -46.42
CA GLN A 992 18.50 18.17 -46.26
C GLN A 992 18.56 16.74 -45.69
N GLU A 993 19.38 15.88 -46.29
CA GLU A 993 19.62 14.50 -45.82
C GLU A 993 20.60 14.54 -44.63
N LYS A 994 20.11 15.04 -43.50
CA LYS A 994 20.80 15.18 -42.21
C LYS A 994 19.89 14.73 -41.08
N ASP A 995 20.47 14.29 -39.98
CA ASP A 995 19.73 14.00 -38.76
C ASP A 995 18.97 15.26 -38.31
N SER A 996 17.68 15.12 -38.04
CA SER A 996 16.76 16.25 -37.91
C SER A 996 15.80 16.05 -36.75
N LEU A 997 15.45 17.15 -36.07
CA LEU A 997 14.31 17.18 -35.16
C LEU A 997 13.11 17.87 -35.81
N PHE A 998 11.96 17.22 -35.72
CA PHE A 998 10.64 17.76 -36.07
C PHE A 998 9.89 18.05 -34.77
N PHE A 999 9.45 19.30 -34.60
CA PHE A 999 8.73 19.76 -33.42
C PHE A 999 7.27 20.04 -33.75
N LYS A 1000 6.37 19.74 -32.81
CA LYS A 1000 5.10 20.46 -32.65
C LYS A 1000 5.19 21.31 -31.39
N PHE A 1001 5.10 22.63 -31.54
CA PHE A 1001 4.89 23.56 -30.43
C PHE A 1001 3.40 23.75 -30.21
N GLN A 1002 2.97 23.82 -28.95
CA GLN A 1002 1.58 24.00 -28.59
C GLN A 1002 1.43 24.90 -27.35
N GLY A 1003 0.59 25.93 -27.46
CA GLY A 1003 0.38 26.91 -26.40
C GLY A 1003 -0.96 27.66 -26.55
N PRO A 1004 -1.41 28.37 -25.51
CA PRO A 1004 -2.69 29.08 -25.52
C PRO A 1004 -2.73 30.28 -26.48
N THR A 1005 -1.57 30.79 -26.92
CA THR A 1005 -1.46 31.99 -27.77
C THR A 1005 -0.31 31.89 -28.77
N ASP A 1006 -0.40 32.62 -29.89
CA ASP A 1006 0.69 32.77 -30.86
C ASP A 1006 1.99 33.30 -30.24
N ALA A 1007 1.89 34.11 -29.18
CA ALA A 1007 3.06 34.59 -28.43
C ALA A 1007 3.79 33.42 -27.75
N SER A 1008 3.05 32.58 -27.00
CA SER A 1008 3.62 31.39 -26.34
C SER A 1008 4.21 30.37 -27.33
N LEU A 1009 3.62 30.24 -28.52
CA LEU A 1009 4.18 29.43 -29.61
C LEU A 1009 5.50 30.00 -30.13
N LYS A 1010 5.58 31.32 -30.35
CA LYS A 1010 6.79 32.00 -30.81
C LYS A 1010 7.91 31.94 -29.78
N GLU A 1011 7.61 32.15 -28.50
CA GLU A 1011 8.57 32.02 -27.40
C GLU A 1011 9.13 30.60 -27.30
N THR A 1012 8.26 29.60 -27.35
CA THR A 1012 8.68 28.18 -27.33
C THR A 1012 9.55 27.83 -28.54
N ALA A 1013 9.17 28.28 -29.74
CA ALA A 1013 9.94 28.08 -30.96
C ALA A 1013 11.30 28.79 -30.92
N GLN A 1014 11.38 30.00 -30.37
CA GLN A 1014 12.64 30.74 -30.17
C GLN A 1014 13.56 30.04 -29.16
N MET A 1015 13.00 29.50 -28.07
CA MET A 1015 13.76 28.73 -27.09
C MET A 1015 14.31 27.43 -27.71
N ALA A 1016 13.46 26.67 -28.41
CA ALA A 1016 13.86 25.45 -29.10
C ALA A 1016 14.95 25.74 -30.16
N LYS A 1017 14.81 26.83 -30.92
CA LYS A 1017 15.84 27.30 -31.85
C LYS A 1017 17.16 27.58 -31.14
N LYS A 1018 17.16 28.41 -30.10
CA LYS A 1018 18.37 28.81 -29.34
C LYS A 1018 19.11 27.61 -28.75
N ILE A 1019 18.37 26.64 -28.20
CA ILE A 1019 18.96 25.41 -27.66
C ILE A 1019 19.50 24.54 -28.80
N SER A 1020 18.77 24.39 -29.91
CA SER A 1020 19.27 23.65 -31.07
C SER A 1020 20.56 24.28 -31.64
N GLU A 1021 20.66 25.61 -31.72
CA GLU A 1021 21.86 26.34 -32.15
C GLU A 1021 23.06 26.11 -31.22
N LYS A 1022 22.84 26.02 -29.90
CA LYS A 1022 23.88 25.64 -28.92
C LYS A 1022 24.45 24.25 -29.20
N HIS A 1023 23.63 23.32 -29.69
CA HIS A 1023 23.99 21.95 -30.09
C HIS A 1023 24.40 21.85 -31.57
N GLY A 1024 24.87 22.95 -32.19
CA GLY A 1024 25.45 22.94 -33.54
C GLY A 1024 24.43 22.78 -34.68
N SER A 1025 23.13 22.96 -34.42
CA SER A 1025 22.10 22.80 -35.45
C SER A 1025 22.14 23.90 -36.53
N SER A 1026 21.44 23.63 -37.64
CA SER A 1026 21.32 24.52 -38.78
C SER A 1026 19.92 24.44 -39.42
N GLY A 1027 19.51 25.50 -40.12
CA GLY A 1027 18.31 25.47 -40.95
C GLY A 1027 16.97 25.42 -40.19
N PHE A 1028 16.89 25.97 -38.97
CA PHE A 1028 15.64 26.01 -38.20
C PHE A 1028 14.52 26.71 -38.98
N ALA A 1029 13.49 25.95 -39.36
CA ALA A 1029 12.37 26.36 -40.20
C ALA A 1029 11.04 26.13 -39.48
N LEU A 1030 10.42 27.21 -39.01
CA LEU A 1030 9.05 27.22 -38.47
C LEU A 1030 8.05 27.41 -39.62
N ALA A 1031 6.96 26.65 -39.63
CA ALA A 1031 5.92 26.81 -40.63
C ALA A 1031 5.21 28.17 -40.52
N LYS A 1032 4.94 28.79 -41.68
CA LYS A 1032 4.35 30.13 -41.82
C LYS A 1032 2.84 30.14 -41.65
N ASN A 1033 2.19 29.00 -41.88
CA ASN A 1033 0.75 28.82 -41.79
C ASN A 1033 0.40 27.34 -41.55
N GLN A 1034 -0.88 27.08 -41.27
CA GLN A 1034 -1.40 25.75 -40.97
C GLN A 1034 -1.18 24.73 -42.12
N THR A 1035 -1.34 25.15 -43.38
CA THR A 1035 -1.13 24.26 -44.54
C THR A 1035 0.32 23.80 -44.67
N GLU A 1036 1.29 24.69 -44.40
CA GLU A 1036 2.70 24.33 -44.36
C GLU A 1036 3.01 23.41 -43.16
N ALA A 1037 2.39 23.63 -42.00
CA ALA A 1037 2.53 22.76 -40.84
C ALA A 1037 1.98 21.34 -41.10
N GLU A 1038 0.84 21.25 -41.80
CA GLU A 1038 0.21 19.99 -42.22
C GLU A 1038 1.04 19.27 -43.29
N GLU A 1039 1.63 19.97 -44.25
CA GLU A 1039 2.56 19.39 -45.23
C GLU A 1039 3.79 18.77 -44.54
N ILE A 1040 4.43 19.51 -43.64
CA ILE A 1040 5.61 19.03 -42.88
C ILE A 1040 5.23 17.82 -42.00
N TRP A 1041 4.09 17.87 -41.30
CA TRP A 1041 3.69 16.74 -40.45
C TRP A 1041 3.19 15.53 -41.24
N THR A 1042 2.74 15.72 -42.48
CA THR A 1042 2.42 14.62 -43.41
C THR A 1042 3.67 13.81 -43.73
N ASP A 1043 4.81 14.45 -43.98
CA ASP A 1043 6.09 13.74 -44.17
C ASP A 1043 6.45 12.90 -42.93
N ARG A 1044 6.40 13.46 -41.71
CA ARG A 1044 6.62 12.71 -40.46
C ARG A 1044 5.67 11.52 -40.32
N LYS A 1045 4.37 11.68 -40.65
CA LYS A 1045 3.36 10.61 -40.57
C LYS A 1045 3.59 9.48 -41.57
N ASN A 1046 4.30 9.71 -42.67
CA ASN A 1046 4.52 8.70 -43.72
C ASN A 1046 5.87 7.97 -43.61
N LEU A 1047 6.69 8.24 -42.58
CA LEU A 1047 8.06 7.69 -42.48
C LEU A 1047 8.17 6.16 -42.60
N TYR A 1048 7.22 5.39 -42.08
CA TYR A 1048 7.23 3.92 -42.23
C TYR A 1048 7.18 3.51 -43.71
N TYR A 1049 6.21 4.05 -44.46
CA TYR A 1049 6.08 3.78 -45.90
C TYR A 1049 7.23 4.38 -46.71
N SER A 1050 7.72 5.56 -46.32
CA SER A 1050 8.92 6.16 -46.90
C SER A 1050 10.14 5.25 -46.72
N GLY A 1051 10.35 4.71 -45.53
CA GLY A 1051 11.45 3.80 -45.20
C GLY A 1051 11.42 2.53 -46.05
N LEU A 1052 10.27 1.86 -46.14
CA LEU A 1052 10.10 0.70 -47.04
C LEU A 1052 10.43 1.02 -48.51
N SER A 1053 10.19 2.27 -48.96
CA SER A 1053 10.48 2.68 -50.34
C SER A 1053 11.98 2.80 -50.67
N LEU A 1054 12.87 2.85 -49.66
CA LEU A 1054 14.33 2.83 -49.88
C LEU A 1054 14.79 1.58 -50.62
N ILE A 1055 14.13 0.44 -50.38
CA ILE A 1055 14.47 -0.85 -50.98
C ILE A 1055 13.17 -1.49 -51.50
N PRO A 1056 12.79 -1.24 -52.77
CA PRO A 1056 11.60 -1.83 -53.37
C PRO A 1056 11.56 -3.35 -53.25
N GLY A 1057 10.40 -3.87 -52.85
CA GLY A 1057 10.17 -5.31 -52.61
C GLY A 1057 10.74 -5.85 -51.29
N SER A 1058 11.33 -5.01 -50.43
CA SER A 1058 11.68 -5.43 -49.06
C SER A 1058 10.47 -5.50 -48.13
N LYS A 1059 10.62 -6.26 -47.06
CA LYS A 1059 9.83 -6.16 -45.82
C LYS A 1059 10.65 -5.43 -44.77
N GLY A 1060 10.00 -4.91 -43.73
CA GLY A 1060 10.67 -4.26 -42.61
C GLY A 1060 10.41 -4.99 -41.30
N ILE A 1061 11.43 -5.10 -40.44
CA ILE A 1061 11.26 -5.32 -39.00
C ILE A 1061 11.47 -3.97 -38.32
N THR A 1062 10.47 -3.47 -37.58
CA THR A 1062 10.65 -2.27 -36.76
C THR A 1062 11.08 -2.66 -35.35
N THR A 1063 12.10 -2.00 -34.82
CA THR A 1063 12.30 -1.98 -33.36
C THR A 1063 11.26 -1.04 -32.73
N ASP A 1064 11.11 -1.17 -31.43
CA ASP A 1064 10.39 -0.23 -30.58
C ASP A 1064 10.93 -0.44 -29.18
N VAL A 1065 11.74 0.49 -28.68
CA VAL A 1065 12.37 0.43 -27.36
C VAL A 1065 12.33 1.81 -26.72
N CYS A 1066 12.25 1.88 -25.40
CA CYS A 1066 12.24 3.14 -24.66
C CYS A 1066 13.20 3.08 -23.47
N VAL A 1067 13.90 4.17 -23.18
CA VAL A 1067 14.84 4.31 -22.05
C VAL A 1067 14.58 5.62 -21.31
N PRO A 1068 15.06 5.78 -20.06
CA PRO A 1068 15.15 7.09 -19.43
C PRO A 1068 15.81 8.09 -20.38
N ILE A 1069 15.20 9.25 -20.58
CA ILE A 1069 15.58 10.25 -21.60
C ILE A 1069 17.09 10.59 -21.58
N SER A 1070 17.74 10.56 -20.40
CA SER A 1070 19.19 10.76 -20.24
C SER A 1070 20.09 9.68 -20.86
N LYS A 1071 19.56 8.51 -21.16
CA LYS A 1071 20.26 7.36 -21.77
C LYS A 1071 20.03 7.25 -23.28
N LEU A 1072 19.05 8.00 -23.81
CA LEU A 1072 18.66 7.94 -25.21
C LEU A 1072 19.81 8.25 -26.20
N PRO A 1073 20.68 9.26 -25.98
CA PRO A 1073 21.79 9.54 -26.89
C PRO A 1073 22.75 8.36 -27.02
N ASP A 1074 23.06 7.68 -25.91
CA ASP A 1074 23.95 6.53 -25.90
C ASP A 1074 23.31 5.30 -26.55
N LEU A 1075 22.02 5.05 -26.27
CA LEU A 1075 21.26 3.96 -26.87
C LEU A 1075 21.22 4.07 -28.40
N ILE A 1076 20.88 5.24 -28.94
CA ILE A 1076 20.78 5.42 -30.40
C ILE A 1076 22.18 5.44 -31.04
N TYR A 1077 23.18 6.06 -30.41
CA TYR A 1077 24.55 6.09 -30.91
C TYR A 1077 25.15 4.67 -31.06
N GLU A 1078 25.11 3.85 -30.00
CA GLU A 1078 25.62 2.47 -30.09
C GLU A 1078 24.73 1.58 -30.98
N THR A 1079 23.42 1.87 -31.08
CA THR A 1079 22.55 1.18 -32.04
C THR A 1079 22.87 1.53 -33.49
N ARG A 1080 23.17 2.78 -33.82
CA ARG A 1080 23.59 3.18 -35.17
C ARG A 1080 24.84 2.42 -35.60
N LYS A 1081 25.86 2.41 -34.74
CA LYS A 1081 27.12 1.69 -34.92
C LYS A 1081 26.94 0.16 -35.05
N ASP A 1082 26.02 -0.42 -34.29
CA ASP A 1082 25.64 -1.84 -34.41
C ASP A 1082 24.97 -2.10 -35.78
N LEU A 1083 24.00 -1.28 -36.18
CA LEU A 1083 23.30 -1.39 -37.47
C LEU A 1083 24.23 -1.17 -38.68
N ASP A 1084 25.22 -0.27 -38.56
CA ASP A 1084 26.26 -0.07 -39.59
C ASP A 1084 27.12 -1.33 -39.78
N SER A 1085 27.34 -2.12 -38.72
CA SER A 1085 28.03 -3.41 -38.80
C SER A 1085 27.16 -4.56 -39.32
N VAL A 1086 25.83 -4.42 -39.25
CA VAL A 1086 24.83 -5.41 -39.69
C VAL A 1086 24.67 -5.43 -41.21
N GLY A 1087 24.98 -4.32 -41.90
CA GLY A 1087 24.95 -4.25 -43.37
C GLY A 1087 23.55 -4.14 -44.00
N LEU A 1088 22.49 -4.03 -43.19
CA LEU A 1088 21.11 -3.84 -43.66
C LEU A 1088 20.71 -2.36 -43.65
N VAL A 1089 19.92 -1.96 -44.65
CA VAL A 1089 19.37 -0.60 -44.73
C VAL A 1089 18.37 -0.40 -43.58
N SER A 1090 18.76 0.46 -42.63
CA SER A 1090 18.10 0.59 -41.33
C SER A 1090 17.90 2.07 -40.96
N PRO A 1091 16.92 2.79 -41.56
CA PRO A 1091 16.53 4.14 -41.14
C PRO A 1091 16.06 4.17 -39.67
N ILE A 1092 16.44 5.24 -38.97
CA ILE A 1092 16.10 5.51 -37.57
C ILE A 1092 15.13 6.70 -37.46
N ILE A 1093 14.06 6.49 -36.71
CA ILE A 1093 13.08 7.51 -36.32
C ILE A 1093 12.85 7.41 -34.81
N GLY A 1094 12.38 8.47 -34.14
CA GLY A 1094 12.02 8.30 -32.73
C GLY A 1094 11.22 9.42 -32.10
N HIS A 1095 10.37 9.02 -31.16
CA HIS A 1095 9.67 9.88 -30.20
C HIS A 1095 10.66 10.34 -29.11
N VAL A 1096 11.74 11.01 -29.54
CA VAL A 1096 12.89 11.30 -28.67
C VAL A 1096 12.59 12.24 -27.51
N GLY A 1097 11.39 12.83 -27.48
CA GLY A 1097 10.90 13.60 -26.35
C GLY A 1097 10.34 12.80 -25.17
N ASP A 1098 10.10 11.50 -25.30
CA ASP A 1098 9.71 10.63 -24.16
C ASP A 1098 10.64 9.43 -23.94
N GLY A 1099 11.69 9.30 -24.76
CA GLY A 1099 12.73 8.26 -24.61
C GLY A 1099 12.59 7.08 -25.57
N ASN A 1100 11.59 7.10 -26.47
CA ASN A 1100 11.29 6.00 -27.39
C ASN A 1100 11.89 6.21 -28.79
N PHE A 1101 12.39 5.14 -29.41
CA PHE A 1101 12.84 5.17 -30.81
C PHE A 1101 12.66 3.82 -31.53
N HIS A 1102 12.70 3.91 -32.87
CA HIS A 1102 12.52 2.81 -33.81
C HIS A 1102 13.63 2.82 -34.87
N ALA A 1103 14.17 1.65 -35.18
CA ALA A 1103 14.92 1.37 -36.39
C ALA A 1103 14.09 0.44 -37.28
N LEU A 1104 13.95 0.75 -38.57
CA LEU A 1104 13.23 -0.10 -39.52
C LEU A 1104 14.25 -0.86 -40.38
N LEU A 1105 14.56 -2.11 -39.99
CA LEU A 1105 15.52 -2.95 -40.68
C LEU A 1105 14.87 -3.60 -41.90
N LEU A 1106 15.36 -3.27 -43.10
CA LEU A 1106 14.82 -3.77 -44.37
C LEU A 1106 15.49 -5.09 -44.80
N PHE A 1107 14.67 -6.08 -45.17
CA PHE A 1107 15.12 -7.41 -45.60
C PHE A 1107 14.27 -7.93 -46.79
N LYS A 1108 14.85 -8.83 -47.59
CA LYS A 1108 14.23 -9.46 -48.78
C LYS A 1108 14.13 -10.97 -48.71
N ASN A 1109 14.99 -11.61 -47.92
CA ASN A 1109 15.14 -13.07 -47.85
C ASN A 1109 15.31 -13.54 -46.39
N ASN A 1110 15.33 -14.86 -46.17
CA ASN A 1110 15.39 -15.43 -44.82
C ASN A 1110 16.74 -15.24 -44.12
N GLU A 1111 17.84 -15.06 -44.87
CA GLU A 1111 19.17 -14.81 -44.29
C GLU A 1111 19.23 -13.39 -43.72
N GLU A 1112 18.85 -12.39 -44.52
CA GLU A 1112 18.68 -11.00 -44.09
C GLU A 1112 17.65 -10.87 -42.95
N PHE A 1113 16.60 -11.70 -42.94
CA PHE A 1113 15.60 -11.73 -41.87
C PHE A 1113 16.18 -12.15 -40.51
N GLU A 1114 16.93 -13.26 -40.45
CA GLU A 1114 17.54 -13.70 -39.18
C GLU A 1114 18.65 -12.74 -38.72
N ILE A 1115 19.37 -12.11 -39.66
CA ILE A 1115 20.31 -11.01 -39.37
C ILE A 1115 19.57 -9.82 -38.73
N ALA A 1116 18.46 -9.37 -39.33
CA ALA A 1116 17.65 -8.26 -38.81
C ALA A 1116 17.09 -8.58 -37.41
N LYS A 1117 16.50 -9.77 -37.24
CA LYS A 1117 15.98 -10.26 -35.96
C LYS A 1117 17.07 -10.34 -34.87
N GLY A 1118 18.28 -10.79 -35.23
CA GLY A 1118 19.43 -10.80 -34.33
C GLY A 1118 19.86 -9.39 -33.90
N ALA A 1119 19.75 -8.39 -34.78
CA ALA A 1119 20.01 -6.99 -34.45
C ALA A 1119 18.91 -6.40 -33.54
N VAL A 1120 17.63 -6.64 -33.85
CA VAL A 1120 16.49 -6.26 -32.98
C VAL A 1120 16.70 -6.80 -31.56
N GLY A 1121 17.06 -8.08 -31.42
CA GLY A 1121 17.32 -8.69 -30.12
C GLY A 1121 18.53 -8.12 -29.37
N ARG A 1122 19.53 -7.52 -30.04
CA ARG A 1122 20.59 -6.75 -29.37
C ARG A 1122 20.09 -5.39 -28.91
N ILE A 1123 19.27 -4.72 -29.71
CA ILE A 1123 18.70 -3.40 -29.41
C ILE A 1123 17.74 -3.49 -28.20
N SER A 1124 16.88 -4.52 -28.13
CA SER A 1124 16.00 -4.76 -26.98
C SER A 1124 16.78 -4.98 -25.68
N ARG A 1125 17.85 -5.79 -25.69
CA ARG A 1125 18.68 -6.02 -24.49
C ARG A 1125 19.46 -4.77 -24.08
N ARG A 1126 20.06 -4.05 -25.04
CA ARG A 1126 20.72 -2.76 -24.80
C ARG A 1126 19.79 -1.74 -24.15
N ALA A 1127 18.50 -1.73 -24.51
CA ALA A 1127 17.52 -0.88 -23.85
C ALA A 1127 17.25 -1.31 -22.40
N ILE A 1128 17.08 -2.61 -22.11
CA ILE A 1128 16.92 -3.15 -20.75
C ILE A 1128 18.14 -2.86 -19.88
N GLU A 1129 19.36 -3.07 -20.39
CA GLU A 1129 20.63 -2.76 -19.73
C GLU A 1129 20.76 -1.26 -19.36
N LEU A 1130 20.09 -0.37 -20.11
CA LEU A 1130 20.05 1.07 -19.89
C LEU A 1130 18.81 1.51 -19.07
N GLU A 1131 18.27 0.63 -18.23
CA GLU A 1131 17.10 0.87 -17.37
C GLU A 1131 15.79 1.13 -18.14
N GLY A 1132 15.72 0.68 -19.40
CA GLY A 1132 14.58 0.83 -20.30
C GLY A 1132 13.73 -0.43 -20.47
N THR A 1133 12.99 -0.46 -21.57
CA THR A 1133 12.06 -1.52 -21.96
C THR A 1133 12.29 -2.00 -23.39
N CYS A 1134 12.07 -3.29 -23.62
CA CYS A 1134 12.07 -3.90 -24.94
C CYS A 1134 10.88 -3.47 -25.82
N THR A 1135 9.88 -2.77 -25.26
CA THR A 1135 8.70 -2.31 -25.99
C THR A 1135 8.16 -0.98 -25.43
N GLY A 1136 8.27 0.10 -26.23
CA GLY A 1136 7.74 1.40 -25.85
C GLY A 1136 6.22 1.46 -26.05
N GLU A 1137 5.72 0.98 -27.19
CA GLU A 1137 4.32 1.17 -27.57
C GLU A 1137 3.64 0.07 -28.40
N HIS A 1138 4.38 -0.88 -28.99
CA HIS A 1138 3.80 -1.94 -29.83
C HIS A 1138 3.23 -3.13 -29.03
N GLY A 1139 3.51 -3.21 -27.72
CA GLY A 1139 3.20 -4.36 -26.88
C GLY A 1139 4.21 -5.50 -27.04
N ILE A 1140 3.87 -6.69 -26.57
CA ILE A 1140 4.77 -7.86 -26.53
C ILE A 1140 4.38 -8.89 -27.60
N GLY A 1141 3.08 -9.14 -27.79
CA GLY A 1141 2.53 -10.05 -28.79
C GLY A 1141 3.17 -11.43 -28.78
N ILE A 1142 3.59 -11.89 -29.96
CA ILE A 1142 4.49 -13.04 -30.13
C ILE A 1142 5.96 -12.62 -30.29
N GLY A 1143 6.23 -11.41 -30.77
CA GLY A 1143 7.58 -10.99 -31.18
C GLY A 1143 8.56 -10.75 -30.05
N LYS A 1144 8.10 -10.25 -28.90
CA LYS A 1144 8.97 -9.82 -27.79
C LYS A 1144 8.87 -10.67 -26.53
N LYS A 1145 8.16 -11.81 -26.57
CA LYS A 1145 7.93 -12.66 -25.39
C LYS A 1145 9.23 -13.09 -24.70
N GLU A 1146 10.32 -13.29 -25.45
CA GLU A 1146 11.61 -13.73 -24.91
C GLU A 1146 12.24 -12.73 -23.93
N PHE A 1147 12.02 -11.43 -24.13
CA PHE A 1147 12.62 -10.36 -23.31
C PHE A 1147 11.86 -10.09 -22.00
N LEU A 1148 10.63 -10.58 -21.86
CA LEU A 1148 9.75 -10.20 -20.73
C LEU A 1148 10.31 -10.65 -19.37
N VAL A 1149 11.01 -11.79 -19.31
CA VAL A 1149 11.69 -12.26 -18.07
C VAL A 1149 12.94 -11.44 -17.79
N GLU A 1150 13.68 -11.05 -18.83
CA GLU A 1150 14.89 -10.22 -18.75
C GLU A 1150 14.55 -8.82 -18.22
N GLU A 1151 13.44 -8.22 -18.69
CA GLU A 1151 12.97 -6.90 -18.27
C GLU A 1151 12.27 -6.88 -16.90
N LEU A 1152 11.33 -7.80 -16.65
CA LEU A 1152 10.45 -7.73 -15.47
C LEU A 1152 10.88 -8.67 -14.31
N GLY A 1153 11.75 -9.63 -14.58
CA GLY A 1153 12.13 -10.70 -13.66
C GLY A 1153 11.08 -11.81 -13.53
N GLU A 1154 11.55 -13.03 -13.27
CA GLU A 1154 10.70 -14.25 -13.21
C GLU A 1154 9.48 -14.12 -12.30
N GLY A 1155 9.65 -13.54 -11.10
CA GLY A 1155 8.56 -13.39 -10.13
C GLY A 1155 7.43 -12.47 -10.60
N THR A 1156 7.75 -11.43 -11.37
CA THR A 1156 6.76 -10.53 -11.96
C THR A 1156 6.01 -11.23 -13.08
N VAL A 1157 6.74 -11.94 -13.96
CA VAL A 1157 6.13 -12.71 -15.06
C VAL A 1157 5.24 -13.85 -14.54
N GLU A 1158 5.64 -14.55 -13.47
CA GLU A 1158 4.80 -15.59 -12.86
C GLU A 1158 3.56 -15.01 -12.16
N LEU A 1159 3.63 -13.80 -11.61
CA LEU A 1159 2.44 -13.08 -11.15
C LEU A 1159 1.50 -12.74 -12.32
N MET A 1160 2.03 -12.31 -13.48
CA MET A 1160 1.22 -12.09 -14.69
C MET A 1160 0.55 -13.39 -15.14
N ARG A 1161 1.28 -14.52 -15.17
CA ARG A 1161 0.70 -15.86 -15.45
C ARG A 1161 -0.36 -16.26 -14.43
N THR A 1162 -0.15 -15.94 -13.15
CA THR A 1162 -1.12 -16.23 -12.08
C THR A 1162 -2.42 -15.46 -12.29
N ILE A 1163 -2.35 -14.18 -12.67
CA ILE A 1163 -3.53 -13.36 -13.01
C ILE A 1163 -4.23 -13.94 -14.25
N LYS A 1164 -3.48 -14.26 -15.31
CA LYS A 1164 -4.02 -14.93 -16.51
C LYS A 1164 -4.75 -16.22 -16.16
N LYS A 1165 -4.18 -17.09 -15.33
CA LYS A 1165 -4.80 -18.36 -14.89
C LYS A 1165 -6.04 -18.14 -14.00
N ALA A 1166 -6.09 -17.07 -13.22
CA ALA A 1166 -7.25 -16.73 -12.41
C ALA A 1166 -8.43 -16.18 -13.23
N VAL A 1167 -8.14 -15.45 -14.32
CA VAL A 1167 -9.16 -14.84 -15.18
C VAL A 1167 -9.58 -15.76 -16.33
N ASP A 1168 -8.63 -16.51 -16.89
CA ASP A 1168 -8.80 -17.49 -17.98
C ASP A 1168 -8.22 -18.86 -17.58
N PRO A 1169 -8.93 -19.63 -16.73
CA PRO A 1169 -8.44 -20.93 -16.26
C PRO A 1169 -8.38 -21.99 -17.38
N LEU A 1170 -9.03 -21.76 -18.52
CA LEU A 1170 -9.00 -22.64 -19.69
C LEU A 1170 -7.97 -22.22 -20.74
N GLY A 1171 -7.32 -21.06 -20.58
CA GLY A 1171 -6.31 -20.55 -21.52
C GLY A 1171 -6.83 -20.26 -22.93
N LEU A 1172 -8.12 -19.97 -23.10
CA LEU A 1172 -8.75 -19.77 -24.41
C LEU A 1172 -8.52 -18.39 -25.00
N PHE A 1173 -8.25 -17.36 -24.20
CA PHE A 1173 -8.18 -15.96 -24.65
C PHE A 1173 -6.77 -15.59 -25.14
N ASN A 1174 -6.68 -15.29 -26.43
CA ASN A 1174 -5.49 -15.00 -27.21
C ASN A 1174 -4.25 -15.86 -26.85
N PRO A 1175 -4.34 -17.21 -26.94
CA PRO A 1175 -3.28 -18.11 -26.52
C PRO A 1175 -2.01 -17.96 -27.36
N GLY A 1176 -0.88 -18.33 -26.75
CA GLY A 1176 0.46 -18.13 -27.29
C GLY A 1176 1.02 -16.72 -27.11
N LYS A 1177 0.23 -15.75 -26.61
CA LYS A 1177 0.64 -14.38 -26.25
C LYS A 1177 0.17 -14.03 -24.83
N LEU A 1178 0.72 -13.04 -24.14
CA LEU A 1178 2.03 -12.40 -24.33
C LEU A 1178 3.11 -13.04 -23.42
N TYR A 1179 2.74 -14.12 -22.73
CA TYR A 1179 3.54 -14.78 -21.70
C TYR A 1179 4.64 -15.65 -22.34
N PRO A 1180 5.89 -15.60 -21.85
CA PRO A 1180 6.95 -16.48 -22.33
C PRO A 1180 6.61 -17.94 -22.06
N ASP A 1181 6.88 -18.77 -23.06
CA ASP A 1181 6.68 -20.22 -23.01
C ASP A 1181 7.66 -20.84 -22.01
N ARG A 1182 7.25 -21.90 -21.31
CA ARG A 1182 8.12 -22.57 -20.35
C ARG A 1182 9.15 -23.41 -21.09
N THR A 1183 10.41 -22.99 -21.05
CA THR A 1183 11.53 -23.85 -21.45
C THR A 1183 11.53 -25.09 -20.57
N ARG A 1184 11.19 -26.25 -21.16
CA ARG A 1184 11.55 -27.54 -20.56
C ARG A 1184 13.06 -27.54 -20.42
N GLN A 1185 13.57 -27.49 -19.20
CA GLN A 1185 14.95 -27.88 -18.94
C GLN A 1185 15.12 -29.28 -19.52
N LYS A 1186 16.00 -29.43 -20.50
CA LYS A 1186 16.54 -30.75 -20.84
C LYS A 1186 17.25 -31.21 -19.58
N SER A 1187 16.83 -32.32 -19.03
CA SER A 1187 17.56 -33.01 -17.97
C SER A 1187 18.90 -33.46 -18.54
N GLU A 1188 19.98 -32.87 -18.05
CA GLU A 1188 21.32 -33.45 -18.06
C GLU A 1188 21.48 -34.39 -16.85
#